data_AF-A0A139L1V3-F1
#
_entry.id   AF-A0A139L1V3-F1
#
_cell.length_a   1.000
_cell.length_b   1.000
_cell.length_c   1.000
_cell.angle_alpha   90.00
_cell.angle_beta   90.00
_cell.angle_gamma   90.00
#
_symmetry.space_group_name_H-M   'P 1'
#
loop_
_entity.id
_entity.type
_entity.pdbx_description
1 polymer ?
#
loop_
_entity_poly.entity_id
_entity_poly.type
_entity_poly.pdbx_seq_one_letter_code
_entity_poly.pdbx_strand_id
1 'polypeptide(L)'
;MKKITTLLTAIIGMAFMNQVSATHVTVEVPTAGQLSSLVQNANCDSITISGNLDGNDFWFIREQMPNLIYLNIGKVTVPDNKLPESGLYSKKALQKIILPDNLGTIGNHAFAYCSNLKDITFPKSLVTIEYNAFYQSGLSEAILPENLKEIGDGVFYECYNLEKVTFPKTLVTIGNNAFRQCNLSEITLPDSLKTIGNNAFRYCQQLQKVTFPEKLETIGTYAFSDCFRLHTTTLKGKTAPAISDNTFNYTKVFYVPEGAAQTYKDASNWSNLIIIDGNTPKKITVTLTTAGTLGEEILKQVNYVKQVNELVINGPLNNDDFYQIQQQATNLIAIDLTGATIESLPENFFYERTALLDIKLPTTLKSIGRYAFYRCYGLTQITIPEGVTNIKDHSFYQCFSLKEIKLPSSLIEIQEYTFQECKSMESIEFPANITNISPGTFYNCPALQQVKFPTNLNNISNYSFYQCTALEKANLPEGLTRIEYCAFYQCSRLKEVLFPSTLATLEDQSFYRCSSLTEIALPSSLIYCHRPFYECHNIKKVTCLASVPPTLENDYDILYGVDKSSTELLVPFWSVNSYKLASGWDAFPTINPLDYETDLINVPGELVIAADIRFKNNPTVSVFDNGRLTVRGTDALSMKKYTQSHTLSGYDDNNWSYRNPVYTNLLSESGAMRADSVVYKLNLKREYWQFITLPFDVNRADMQVNNDALFVIRYYDGKARADGETGNWKDVPANGTLQAGTGYIIQANKQTQLTLKAINNDNKNRLFSGNSLKRTLDEYASEFAHNASWNFIGNPYPCFYDIYYMDYTSPITIWDTRNRTYTAVSTEDDNYILSPMQAFFIQKPVEMKEISFSAEGRQLDATVRQRTTTRSAISSDRTVFNFALNDGIYTDRTRIVINPEASMDYEMSRDAAKFMSDDKDVPQLFTLDATGKYYAINERPLGNGIVSVGIYTGKSGTYTLSLVDATVTADEVILTDKQTGSETRLDLDSYTFTAEAGFCTNRFELHLTTRTITGVEEVQNTNVAQVTAGTGQILISAQPGDEMRVCNVTGQVIERRILTQSSISLPVAPGFYIVTIGKETFKIMVTK
;
A
#
# COMPACT_ATOMS: atom_id res chain seq x y z
N MET A 1 -58.69 10.86 35.00
CA MET A 1 -58.12 10.92 33.63
C MET A 1 -58.06 12.34 33.07
N LYS A 2 -59.16 13.09 32.87
CA LYS A 2 -59.09 14.49 32.36
C LYS A 2 -58.12 15.42 33.10
N LYS A 3 -58.04 15.37 34.44
CA LYS A 3 -57.06 16.15 35.24
C LYS A 3 -55.60 15.73 35.05
N ILE A 4 -55.34 14.47 34.71
CA ILE A 4 -53.99 13.95 34.44
C ILE A 4 -53.56 14.37 33.02
N THR A 5 -54.49 14.39 32.06
CA THR A 5 -54.22 14.87 30.70
C THR A 5 -53.89 16.37 30.68
N THR A 6 -54.57 17.19 31.48
CA THR A 6 -54.28 18.63 31.63
C THR A 6 -52.96 18.90 32.36
N LEU A 7 -52.60 18.07 33.36
CA LEU A 7 -51.32 18.17 34.05
C LEU A 7 -50.16 17.73 33.13
N LEU A 8 -50.35 16.69 32.31
CA LEU A 8 -49.35 16.26 31.33
C LEU A 8 -49.16 17.31 30.21
N THR A 9 -50.21 17.97 29.73
CA THR A 9 -50.06 19.06 28.74
C THR A 9 -49.35 20.27 29.33
N ALA A 10 -49.58 20.59 30.61
CA ALA A 10 -48.85 21.64 31.31
C ALA A 10 -47.38 21.27 31.59
N ILE A 11 -47.09 20.02 31.97
CA ILE A 11 -45.74 19.52 32.26
C ILE A 11 -44.92 19.36 30.96
N ILE A 12 -45.52 18.91 29.86
CA ILE A 12 -44.89 18.88 28.53
C ILE A 12 -44.66 20.30 28.01
N GLY A 13 -45.60 21.23 28.27
CA GLY A 13 -45.41 22.66 28.00
C GLY A 13 -44.26 23.30 28.80
N MET A 14 -44.03 22.86 30.04
CA MET A 14 -42.91 23.32 30.88
C MET A 14 -41.57 22.63 30.53
N ALA A 15 -41.58 21.38 30.06
CA ALA A 15 -40.36 20.67 29.68
C ALA A 15 -39.70 21.22 28.40
N PHE A 16 -40.49 21.80 27.47
CA PHE A 16 -39.95 22.49 26.29
C PHE A 16 -39.44 23.92 26.58
N MET A 17 -39.75 24.49 27.75
CA MET A 17 -39.23 25.81 28.15
C MET A 17 -37.77 25.77 28.65
N ASN A 18 -37.19 24.60 28.89
CA ASN A 18 -35.86 24.47 29.51
C ASN A 18 -34.67 24.46 28.54
N GLN A 19 -34.85 24.82 27.27
CA GLN A 19 -33.73 25.04 26.34
C GLN A 19 -33.95 26.23 25.38
N VAL A 20 -34.37 27.42 25.84
CA VAL A 20 -34.17 28.68 25.10
C VAL A 20 -34.06 29.84 26.10
N SER A 21 -33.19 30.82 25.84
CA SER A 21 -33.13 32.07 26.59
C SER A 21 -34.43 32.85 26.41
N ALA A 22 -35.37 32.70 27.35
CA ALA A 22 -36.75 33.15 27.24
C ALA A 22 -36.89 34.68 27.10
N THR A 23 -37.43 35.12 25.97
CA THR A 23 -38.11 36.42 25.86
C THR A 23 -39.49 36.19 25.24
N HIS A 24 -40.44 35.67 26.03
CA HIS A 24 -41.84 35.59 25.61
C HIS A 24 -42.45 36.99 25.55
N VAL A 25 -42.96 37.38 24.40
CA VAL A 25 -43.61 38.68 24.17
C VAL A 25 -45.12 38.50 24.09
N THR A 26 -45.90 39.37 24.74
CA THR A 26 -47.36 39.43 24.58
C THR A 26 -47.74 40.82 24.10
N VAL A 27 -48.48 40.91 22.99
CA VAL A 27 -48.87 42.19 22.37
C VAL A 27 -50.34 42.17 22.00
N GLU A 28 -51.02 43.28 22.27
CA GLU A 28 -52.35 43.56 21.76
C GLU A 28 -52.22 44.59 20.63
N VAL A 29 -52.76 44.27 19.45
CA VAL A 29 -52.73 45.11 18.26
C VAL A 29 -54.13 45.69 18.04
N PRO A 30 -54.42 46.90 18.56
CA PRO A 30 -55.78 47.46 18.50
C PRO A 30 -56.20 47.80 17.07
N THR A 31 -55.28 48.32 16.24
CA THR A 31 -55.52 48.62 14.83
C THR A 31 -54.56 47.79 13.97
N ALA A 32 -55.08 47.15 12.92
CA ALA A 32 -54.25 46.38 11.99
C ALA A 32 -53.16 47.26 11.35
N GLY A 33 -52.00 46.64 11.06
CA GLY A 33 -50.80 47.27 10.50
C GLY A 33 -49.85 47.88 11.55
N GLN A 34 -50.18 47.79 12.84
CA GLN A 34 -49.41 48.46 13.90
C GLN A 34 -48.42 47.54 14.65
N LEU A 35 -48.34 46.25 14.35
CA LEU A 35 -47.52 45.31 15.12
C LEU A 35 -46.05 45.72 15.17
N SER A 36 -45.50 46.23 14.06
CA SER A 36 -44.10 46.69 13.96
C SER A 36 -43.76 47.83 14.92
N SER A 37 -44.75 48.65 15.29
CA SER A 37 -44.59 49.75 16.25
C SER A 37 -44.76 49.31 17.72
N LEU A 38 -45.38 48.16 17.94
CA LEU A 38 -45.75 47.64 19.26
C LEU A 38 -44.73 46.61 19.79
N VAL A 39 -44.05 45.90 18.90
CA VAL A 39 -43.02 44.91 19.25
C VAL A 39 -41.67 45.61 19.44
N GLN A 40 -41.28 45.81 20.70
CA GLN A 40 -40.00 46.47 21.04
C GLN A 40 -38.76 45.59 20.80
N ASN A 41 -38.92 44.26 20.85
CA ASN A 41 -37.84 43.30 20.61
C ASN A 41 -38.30 42.22 19.62
N ALA A 42 -37.93 42.39 18.35
CA ALA A 42 -38.27 41.44 17.29
C ALA A 42 -37.40 40.15 17.32
N ASN A 43 -36.35 40.09 18.16
CA ASN A 43 -35.49 38.91 18.32
C ASN A 43 -36.06 37.87 19.30
N CYS A 44 -37.32 38.00 19.74
CA CYS A 44 -37.96 37.02 20.61
C CYS A 44 -38.12 35.65 19.94
N ASP A 45 -38.04 34.60 20.75
CA ASP A 45 -38.30 33.21 20.35
C ASP A 45 -39.79 32.84 20.41
N SER A 46 -40.60 33.61 21.14
CA SER A 46 -42.00 33.30 21.38
C SER A 46 -42.86 34.57 21.48
N ILE A 47 -43.99 34.60 20.78
CA ILE A 47 -44.95 35.72 20.87
C ILE A 47 -46.41 35.27 20.93
N THR A 48 -47.20 35.94 21.76
CA THR A 48 -48.67 35.86 21.77
C THR A 48 -49.25 37.20 21.33
N ILE A 49 -50.10 37.18 20.30
CA ILE A 49 -50.72 38.36 19.72
C ILE A 49 -52.25 38.27 19.87
N SER A 50 -52.88 39.39 20.20
CA SER A 50 -54.33 39.56 20.22
C SER A 50 -54.73 40.85 19.49
N GLY A 51 -55.99 40.99 19.08
CA GLY A 51 -56.47 42.18 18.37
C GLY A 51 -56.61 41.94 16.86
N ASN A 52 -56.16 42.88 16.02
CA ASN A 52 -56.38 42.86 14.57
C ASN A 52 -55.03 42.81 13.82
N LEU A 53 -54.85 41.86 12.90
CA LEU A 53 -53.65 41.79 12.05
C LEU A 53 -54.01 41.88 10.56
N ASP A 54 -53.21 42.61 9.78
CA ASP A 54 -53.27 42.65 8.31
C ASP A 54 -52.00 42.11 7.64
N GLY A 55 -51.91 42.22 6.32
CA GLY A 55 -50.75 41.76 5.55
C GLY A 55 -49.41 42.43 5.92
N ASN A 56 -49.42 43.68 6.40
CA ASN A 56 -48.20 44.35 6.84
C ASN A 56 -47.69 43.76 8.17
N ASP A 57 -48.60 43.39 9.07
CA ASP A 57 -48.23 42.73 10.32
C ASP A 57 -47.66 41.34 10.06
N PHE A 58 -48.26 40.56 9.16
CA PHE A 58 -47.72 39.25 8.76
C PHE A 58 -46.37 39.38 8.06
N TRP A 59 -46.19 40.39 7.21
CA TRP A 59 -44.88 40.72 6.63
C TRP A 59 -43.85 41.02 7.73
N PHE A 60 -44.20 41.79 8.75
CA PHE A 60 -43.32 42.06 9.89
C PHE A 60 -42.96 40.77 10.64
N ILE A 61 -43.95 39.92 10.97
CA ILE A 61 -43.69 38.64 11.63
C ILE A 61 -42.74 37.80 10.77
N ARG A 62 -42.97 37.72 9.46
CA ARG A 62 -42.18 36.91 8.54
C ARG A 62 -40.73 37.40 8.44
N GLU A 63 -40.54 38.66 8.07
CA GLU A 63 -39.24 39.23 7.69
C GLU A 63 -38.42 39.74 8.89
N GLN A 64 -39.08 40.23 9.94
CA GLN A 64 -38.41 40.97 11.01
C GLN A 64 -38.22 40.18 12.31
N MET A 65 -38.80 38.97 12.43
CA MET A 65 -38.72 38.16 13.66
C MET A 65 -37.94 36.83 13.49
N PRO A 66 -36.68 36.82 13.05
CA PRO A 66 -36.00 35.63 12.52
C PRO A 66 -35.92 34.42 13.46
N ASN A 67 -35.93 34.65 14.78
CA ASN A 67 -35.79 33.60 15.80
C ASN A 67 -37.12 33.04 16.31
N LEU A 68 -38.25 33.43 15.73
CA LEU A 68 -39.57 33.06 16.25
C LEU A 68 -39.85 31.56 16.13
N ILE A 69 -39.89 30.86 17.26
CA ILE A 69 -40.17 29.42 17.42
C ILE A 69 -41.66 29.17 17.71
N TYR A 70 -42.30 30.04 18.50
CA TYR A 70 -43.72 29.89 18.88
C TYR A 70 -44.54 31.14 18.57
N LEU A 71 -45.63 30.96 17.82
CA LEU A 71 -46.58 32.03 17.50
C LEU A 71 -48.00 31.67 17.96
N ASN A 72 -48.58 32.48 18.82
CA ASN A 72 -49.98 32.34 19.19
C ASN A 72 -50.77 33.54 18.69
N ILE A 73 -51.59 33.33 17.66
CA ILE A 73 -52.53 34.31 17.10
C ILE A 73 -53.98 33.86 17.30
N GLY A 74 -54.26 32.99 18.28
CA GLY A 74 -55.60 32.44 18.51
C GLY A 74 -56.68 33.48 18.83
N LYS A 75 -56.28 34.66 19.33
CA LYS A 75 -57.16 35.79 19.65
C LYS A 75 -57.05 36.96 18.66
N VAL A 76 -56.53 36.71 17.46
CA VAL A 76 -56.42 37.71 16.39
C VAL A 76 -57.62 37.62 15.46
N THR A 77 -58.11 38.77 14.98
CA THR A 77 -58.99 38.86 13.81
C THR A 77 -58.16 39.26 12.60
N VAL A 78 -58.35 38.59 11.47
CA VAL A 78 -57.71 38.91 10.18
C VAL A 78 -58.78 39.29 9.15
N PRO A 79 -58.47 40.17 8.18
CA PRO A 79 -59.38 40.49 7.07
C PRO A 79 -59.94 39.23 6.40
N ASP A 80 -61.25 39.26 6.12
CA ASP A 80 -62.01 38.18 5.48
C ASP A 80 -61.92 36.81 6.17
N ASN A 81 -61.49 36.77 7.44
CA ASN A 81 -61.14 35.52 8.15
C ASN A 81 -60.15 34.65 7.34
N LYS A 82 -59.28 35.28 6.55
CA LYS A 82 -58.31 34.63 5.68
C LYS A 82 -56.88 34.96 6.12
N LEU A 83 -56.08 33.92 6.33
CA LEU A 83 -54.63 34.09 6.53
C LEU A 83 -54.03 34.55 5.20
N PRO A 84 -53.23 35.63 5.16
CA PRO A 84 -52.80 36.21 3.90
C PRO A 84 -51.86 35.29 3.13
N GLU A 85 -51.83 35.49 1.81
CA GLU A 85 -50.87 34.83 0.93
C GLU A 85 -49.44 35.06 1.41
N SER A 86 -48.66 33.97 1.47
CA SER A 86 -47.28 33.96 1.96
C SER A 86 -47.12 34.54 3.38
N GLY A 87 -48.16 34.54 4.22
CA GLY A 87 -48.18 35.23 5.51
C GLY A 87 -47.04 34.83 6.46
N LEU A 88 -46.64 33.55 6.48
CA LEU A 88 -45.51 33.03 7.26
C LEU A 88 -44.53 32.26 6.38
N TYR A 89 -44.44 32.60 5.10
CA TYR A 89 -43.56 31.97 4.12
C TYR A 89 -42.10 31.92 4.59
N SER A 90 -41.46 30.77 4.45
CA SER A 90 -40.06 30.51 4.82
C SER A 90 -39.72 30.83 6.28
N LYS A 91 -40.70 30.73 7.19
CA LYS A 91 -40.46 30.90 8.63
C LYS A 91 -39.81 29.67 9.25
N LYS A 92 -38.55 29.42 8.87
CA LYS A 92 -37.80 28.20 9.22
C LYS A 92 -37.63 27.98 10.72
N ALA A 93 -37.62 29.02 11.56
CA ALA A 93 -37.51 28.85 13.01
C ALA A 93 -38.82 28.38 13.67
N LEU A 94 -39.97 28.64 13.05
CA LEU A 94 -41.29 28.38 13.64
C LEU A 94 -41.51 26.88 13.82
N GLN A 95 -41.76 26.47 15.05
CA GLN A 95 -42.06 25.08 15.42
C GLN A 95 -43.52 24.86 15.78
N LYS A 96 -44.19 25.88 16.32
CA LYS A 96 -45.58 25.78 16.77
C LYS A 96 -46.37 27.05 16.49
N ILE A 97 -47.59 26.86 15.98
CA ILE A 97 -48.55 27.95 15.79
C ILE A 97 -49.96 27.59 16.28
N ILE A 98 -50.60 28.56 16.93
CA ILE A 98 -52.05 28.53 17.24
C ILE A 98 -52.73 29.56 16.35
N LEU A 99 -53.65 29.10 15.49
CA LEU A 99 -54.40 29.92 14.55
C LEU A 99 -55.66 30.54 15.18
N PRO A 100 -56.22 31.63 14.61
CA PRO A 100 -57.47 32.21 15.06
C PRO A 100 -58.66 31.24 14.99
N ASP A 101 -59.49 31.22 16.04
CA ASP A 101 -60.65 30.32 16.14
C ASP A 101 -61.73 30.56 15.06
N ASN A 102 -61.77 31.75 14.46
CA ASN A 102 -62.73 32.17 13.42
C ASN A 102 -62.17 32.10 12.00
N LEU A 103 -60.93 31.62 11.81
CA LEU A 103 -60.29 31.56 10.49
C LEU A 103 -61.06 30.62 9.55
N GLY A 104 -61.49 31.13 8.39
CA GLY A 104 -62.20 30.38 7.36
C GLY A 104 -61.27 29.82 6.27
N THR A 105 -60.16 30.52 5.99
CA THR A 105 -59.25 30.18 4.88
C THR A 105 -57.78 30.33 5.27
N ILE A 106 -56.95 29.37 4.90
CA ILE A 106 -55.48 29.50 4.88
C ILE A 106 -55.06 29.83 3.44
N GLY A 107 -54.46 31.00 3.22
CA GLY A 107 -54.10 31.49 1.90
C GLY A 107 -52.92 30.77 1.23
N ASN A 108 -52.74 31.06 -0.06
CA ASN A 108 -51.64 30.52 -0.87
C ASN A 108 -50.27 30.64 -0.18
N HIS A 109 -49.48 29.57 -0.19
CA HIS A 109 -48.11 29.53 0.36
C HIS A 109 -47.96 30.01 1.82
N ALA A 110 -49.04 30.09 2.61
CA ALA A 110 -49.01 30.75 3.91
C ALA A 110 -47.96 30.19 4.89
N PHE A 111 -47.68 28.88 4.84
CA PHE A 111 -46.67 28.16 5.63
C PHE A 111 -45.62 27.46 4.74
N ALA A 112 -45.50 27.82 3.47
CA ALA A 112 -44.52 27.19 2.59
C ALA A 112 -43.10 27.38 3.14
N TYR A 113 -42.26 26.34 3.06
CA TYR A 113 -40.89 26.30 3.58
C TYR A 113 -40.75 26.51 5.10
N CYS A 114 -41.82 26.37 5.88
CA CYS A 114 -41.75 26.30 7.35
C CYS A 114 -41.24 24.93 7.80
N SER A 115 -39.98 24.61 7.47
CA SER A 115 -39.40 23.27 7.57
C SER A 115 -39.26 22.71 8.99
N ASN A 116 -39.38 23.54 10.04
CA ASN A 116 -39.38 23.09 11.43
C ASN A 116 -40.76 23.12 12.09
N LEU A 117 -41.83 23.49 11.37
CA LEU A 117 -43.18 23.55 11.92
C LEU A 117 -43.68 22.14 12.23
N LYS A 118 -43.88 21.83 13.51
CA LYS A 118 -44.31 20.50 13.99
C LYS A 118 -45.75 20.49 14.49
N ASP A 119 -46.18 21.56 15.15
CA ASP A 119 -47.46 21.63 15.85
C ASP A 119 -48.30 22.80 15.31
N ILE A 120 -49.42 22.46 14.68
CA ILE A 120 -50.42 23.41 14.22
C ILE A 120 -51.79 22.94 14.69
N THR A 121 -52.52 23.83 15.37
CA THR A 121 -53.93 23.59 15.69
C THR A 121 -54.80 24.24 14.62
N PHE A 122 -55.37 23.43 13.74
CA PHE A 122 -56.33 23.92 12.75
C PHE A 122 -57.65 24.33 13.41
N PRO A 123 -58.19 25.53 13.11
CA PRO A 123 -59.43 26.00 13.71
C PRO A 123 -60.63 25.27 13.13
N LYS A 124 -61.65 25.05 13.98
CA LYS A 124 -62.87 24.31 13.57
C LYS A 124 -63.67 25.04 12.48
N SER A 125 -63.53 26.36 12.37
CA SER A 125 -64.17 27.18 11.34
C SER A 125 -63.55 27.05 9.95
N LEU A 126 -62.38 26.40 9.82
CA LEU A 126 -61.64 26.35 8.56
C LEU A 126 -62.41 25.55 7.50
N VAL A 127 -62.63 26.19 6.35
CA VAL A 127 -63.39 25.64 5.21
C VAL A 127 -62.49 25.35 4.00
N THR A 128 -61.40 26.11 3.83
CA THR A 128 -60.53 26.02 2.65
C THR A 128 -59.04 26.16 3.03
N ILE A 129 -58.19 25.32 2.42
CA ILE A 129 -56.74 25.45 2.43
C ILE A 129 -56.29 25.59 0.97
N GLU A 130 -55.71 26.75 0.63
CA GLU A 130 -55.38 27.11 -0.76
C GLU A 130 -54.01 26.57 -1.22
N TYR A 131 -53.61 26.95 -2.43
CA TYR A 131 -52.47 26.38 -3.17
C TYR A 131 -51.16 26.43 -2.37
N ASN A 132 -50.44 25.30 -2.31
CA ASN A 132 -49.13 25.17 -1.66
C ASN A 132 -49.04 25.69 -0.21
N ALA A 133 -50.16 25.78 0.51
CA ALA A 133 -50.20 26.40 1.83
C ALA A 133 -49.15 25.85 2.82
N PHE A 134 -48.80 24.57 2.74
CA PHE A 134 -47.80 23.89 3.58
C PHE A 134 -46.66 23.26 2.77
N TYR A 135 -46.39 23.74 1.55
CA TYR A 135 -45.32 23.21 0.70
C TYR A 135 -43.97 23.14 1.45
N GLN A 136 -43.30 21.99 1.47
CA GLN A 136 -42.05 21.76 2.22
C GLN A 136 -42.12 22.17 3.71
N SER A 137 -43.28 21.99 4.37
CA SER A 137 -43.40 22.19 5.82
C SER A 137 -42.82 21.02 6.63
N GLY A 138 -42.48 21.28 7.89
CA GLY A 138 -41.93 20.28 8.82
C GLY A 138 -42.95 19.36 9.49
N LEU A 139 -44.23 19.40 9.10
CA LEU A 139 -45.31 18.73 9.81
C LEU A 139 -45.13 17.21 9.80
N SER A 140 -45.33 16.57 10.94
CA SER A 140 -45.34 15.11 11.06
C SER A 140 -46.74 14.50 11.08
N GLU A 141 -47.72 15.25 11.59
CA GLU A 141 -49.14 14.88 11.59
C GLU A 141 -50.00 16.09 11.19
N ALA A 142 -51.03 15.86 10.38
CA ALA A 142 -52.04 16.86 10.06
C ALA A 142 -53.44 16.35 10.42
N ILE A 143 -54.08 16.97 11.42
CA ILE A 143 -55.47 16.69 11.80
C ILE A 143 -56.36 17.75 11.15
N LEU A 144 -56.96 17.42 10.01
CA LEU A 144 -57.76 18.38 9.24
C LEU A 144 -59.17 18.55 9.87
N PRO A 145 -59.72 19.78 9.90
CA PRO A 145 -60.98 20.07 10.58
C PRO A 145 -62.21 19.60 9.80
N GLU A 146 -63.27 19.18 10.51
CA GLU A 146 -64.50 18.58 9.96
C GLU A 146 -65.34 19.49 9.04
N ASN A 147 -65.05 20.78 8.93
CA ASN A 147 -65.75 21.68 8.00
C ASN A 147 -65.03 21.82 6.64
N LEU A 148 -63.81 21.27 6.52
CA LEU A 148 -63.01 21.32 5.30
C LEU A 148 -63.65 20.43 4.22
N LYS A 149 -63.97 21.02 3.07
CA LYS A 149 -64.59 20.32 1.92
C LYS A 149 -63.60 19.98 0.82
N GLU A 150 -62.51 20.74 0.73
CA GLU A 150 -61.52 20.64 -0.34
C GLU A 150 -60.12 20.88 0.21
N ILE A 151 -59.17 20.07 -0.25
CA ILE A 151 -57.74 20.30 -0.10
C ILE A 151 -57.23 20.79 -1.46
N GLY A 152 -56.72 22.03 -1.51
CA GLY A 152 -56.23 22.62 -2.75
C GLY A 152 -54.99 21.94 -3.33
N ASP A 153 -54.57 22.44 -4.50
CA ASP A 153 -53.40 21.93 -5.21
C ASP A 153 -52.11 22.14 -4.40
N GLY A 154 -51.29 21.09 -4.29
CA GLY A 154 -49.95 21.13 -3.69
C GLY A 154 -49.88 21.47 -2.21
N VAL A 155 -51.01 21.47 -1.49
CA VAL A 155 -51.09 21.92 -0.08
C VAL A 155 -49.98 21.36 0.79
N PHE A 156 -49.71 20.04 0.76
CA PHE A 156 -48.65 19.37 1.51
C PHE A 156 -47.53 18.82 0.60
N TYR A 157 -47.33 19.39 -0.59
CA TYR A 157 -46.28 18.91 -1.50
C TYR A 157 -44.89 19.01 -0.84
N GLU A 158 -44.12 17.93 -0.88
CA GLU A 158 -42.78 17.77 -0.30
C GLU A 158 -42.74 17.95 1.23
N CYS A 159 -43.83 17.66 1.94
CA CYS A 159 -43.81 17.50 3.39
C CYS A 159 -43.16 16.16 3.77
N TYR A 160 -41.83 16.08 3.66
CA TYR A 160 -41.04 14.87 3.83
C TYR A 160 -41.16 14.19 5.20
N ASN A 161 -41.65 14.90 6.23
CA ASN A 161 -41.86 14.36 7.57
C ASN A 161 -43.31 13.94 7.82
N LEU A 162 -44.24 14.22 6.91
CA LEU A 162 -45.67 14.00 7.12
C LEU A 162 -46.00 12.51 7.01
N GLU A 163 -46.15 11.87 8.16
CA GLU A 163 -46.40 10.43 8.30
C GLU A 163 -47.89 10.12 8.44
N LYS A 164 -48.69 11.06 8.95
CA LYS A 164 -50.10 10.83 9.25
C LYS A 164 -50.98 12.02 8.90
N VAL A 165 -52.11 11.73 8.26
CA VAL A 165 -53.16 12.71 7.96
C VAL A 165 -54.50 12.15 8.41
N THR A 166 -55.23 12.93 9.21
CA THR A 166 -56.63 12.63 9.54
C THR A 166 -57.52 13.44 8.63
N PHE A 167 -58.14 12.77 7.66
CA PHE A 167 -59.07 13.39 6.72
C PHE A 167 -60.44 13.62 7.36
N PRO A 168 -61.10 14.76 7.09
CA PRO A 168 -62.42 15.05 7.63
C PRO A 168 -63.51 14.29 6.89
N LYS A 169 -64.61 13.96 7.56
CA LYS A 169 -65.70 13.16 6.98
C LYS A 169 -66.50 13.89 5.90
N THR A 170 -66.27 15.19 5.74
CA THR A 170 -66.92 16.08 4.78
C THR A 170 -66.11 16.30 3.51
N LEU A 171 -64.87 15.78 3.43
CA LEU A 171 -63.96 16.05 2.33
C LEU A 171 -64.50 15.48 1.01
N VAL A 172 -64.58 16.32 -0.02
CA VAL A 172 -65.11 15.97 -1.34
C VAL A 172 -63.99 15.83 -2.38
N THR A 173 -62.98 16.70 -2.30
CA THR A 173 -61.93 16.80 -3.32
C THR A 173 -60.54 16.90 -2.70
N ILE A 174 -59.58 16.15 -3.27
CA ILE A 174 -58.14 16.31 -3.05
C ILE A 174 -57.52 16.83 -4.35
N GLY A 175 -56.86 17.99 -4.29
CA GLY A 175 -56.26 18.66 -5.45
C GLY A 175 -55.02 17.97 -6.03
N ASN A 176 -54.51 18.53 -7.12
CA ASN A 176 -53.31 18.06 -7.80
C ASN A 176 -52.08 18.23 -6.91
N ASN A 177 -51.18 17.25 -6.90
CA ASN A 177 -49.94 17.24 -6.08
C ASN A 177 -50.16 17.41 -4.56
N ALA A 178 -51.40 17.34 -4.04
CA ALA A 178 -51.73 17.75 -2.67
C ALA A 178 -50.85 17.11 -1.57
N PHE A 179 -50.41 15.87 -1.75
CA PHE A 179 -49.55 15.10 -0.84
C PHE A 179 -48.34 14.49 -1.57
N ARG A 180 -47.92 15.06 -2.71
CA ARG A 180 -46.79 14.52 -3.46
C ARG A 180 -45.52 14.51 -2.59
N GLN A 181 -44.73 13.44 -2.64
CA GLN A 181 -43.51 13.26 -1.85
C GLN A 181 -43.69 13.40 -0.32
N CYS A 182 -44.86 13.00 0.21
CA CYS A 182 -45.05 12.84 1.66
C CYS A 182 -44.61 11.45 2.14
N ASN A 183 -44.38 11.31 3.44
CA ASN A 183 -43.93 10.08 4.08
C ASN A 183 -45.07 9.20 4.64
N LEU A 184 -46.27 9.32 4.04
CA LEU A 184 -47.48 8.63 4.50
C LEU A 184 -47.34 7.12 4.36
N SER A 185 -47.68 6.37 5.41
CA SER A 185 -47.64 4.90 5.42
C SER A 185 -49.00 4.26 5.13
N GLU A 186 -50.07 4.81 5.70
CA GLU A 186 -51.44 4.34 5.52
C GLU A 186 -52.41 5.50 5.36
N ILE A 187 -53.40 5.32 4.48
CA ILE A 187 -54.42 6.34 4.21
C ILE A 187 -55.82 5.71 4.22
N THR A 188 -56.70 6.26 5.06
CA THR A 188 -58.14 5.99 5.00
C THR A 188 -58.85 7.22 4.47
N LEU A 189 -59.39 7.11 3.25
CA LEU A 189 -60.11 8.19 2.61
C LEU A 189 -61.58 8.22 3.09
N PRO A 190 -62.18 9.40 3.31
CA PRO A 190 -63.55 9.53 3.82
C PRO A 190 -64.59 9.16 2.76
N ASP A 191 -65.73 8.62 3.20
CA ASP A 191 -66.78 8.12 2.29
C ASP A 191 -67.46 9.22 1.45
N SER A 192 -67.27 10.50 1.80
CA SER A 192 -67.72 11.67 1.03
C SER A 192 -66.85 12.03 -0.17
N LEU A 193 -65.64 11.48 -0.25
CA LEU A 193 -64.65 11.87 -1.26
C LEU A 193 -65.06 11.38 -2.66
N LYS A 194 -65.04 12.30 -3.62
CA LYS A 194 -65.40 12.06 -5.03
C LYS A 194 -64.21 12.09 -5.97
N THR A 195 -63.24 12.98 -5.73
CA THR A 195 -62.16 13.24 -6.68
C THR A 195 -60.79 13.30 -6.01
N ILE A 196 -59.83 12.60 -6.60
CA ILE A 196 -58.40 12.70 -6.30
C ILE A 196 -57.68 13.28 -7.52
N GLY A 197 -56.94 14.37 -7.35
CA GLY A 197 -56.26 15.08 -8.41
C GLY A 197 -55.02 14.37 -8.98
N ASN A 198 -54.46 14.94 -10.04
CA ASN A 198 -53.26 14.44 -10.70
C ASN A 198 -52.04 14.50 -9.76
N ASN A 199 -51.21 13.47 -9.75
CA ASN A 199 -50.02 13.35 -8.88
C ASN A 199 -50.30 13.52 -7.37
N ALA A 200 -51.56 13.42 -6.90
CA ALA A 200 -51.94 13.78 -5.54
C ALA A 200 -51.10 13.10 -4.45
N PHE A 201 -50.75 11.82 -4.61
CA PHE A 201 -49.92 11.03 -3.70
C PHE A 201 -48.65 10.50 -4.38
N ARG A 202 -48.23 11.10 -5.50
CA ARG A 202 -47.06 10.63 -6.25
C ARG A 202 -45.81 10.65 -5.35
N TYR A 203 -44.96 9.63 -5.45
CA TYR A 203 -43.76 9.46 -4.62
C TYR A 203 -44.04 9.39 -3.10
N CYS A 204 -45.25 9.01 -2.66
CA CYS A 204 -45.46 8.57 -1.28
C CYS A 204 -44.86 7.17 -1.09
N GLN A 205 -43.52 7.09 -1.03
CA GLN A 205 -42.79 5.82 -1.12
C GLN A 205 -42.99 4.89 0.08
N GLN A 206 -43.47 5.42 1.20
CA GLN A 206 -43.82 4.63 2.39
C GLN A 206 -45.25 4.07 2.35
N LEU A 207 -46.08 4.51 1.40
CA LEU A 207 -47.50 4.18 1.38
C LEU A 207 -47.69 2.70 1.08
N GLN A 208 -48.20 1.96 2.05
CA GLN A 208 -48.44 0.51 1.98
C GLN A 208 -49.93 0.18 1.82
N LYS A 209 -50.80 1.05 2.34
CA LYS A 209 -52.23 0.77 2.39
C LYS A 209 -53.06 2.01 2.09
N VAL A 210 -54.00 1.83 1.17
CA VAL A 210 -55.06 2.80 0.87
C VAL A 210 -56.39 2.07 0.88
N THR A 211 -57.39 2.66 1.54
CA THR A 211 -58.79 2.24 1.42
C THR A 211 -59.58 3.32 0.68
N PHE A 212 -60.06 2.98 -0.52
CA PHE A 212 -60.83 3.89 -1.36
C PHE A 212 -62.33 3.85 -1.01
N PRO A 213 -63.01 5.01 -0.99
CA PRO A 213 -64.40 5.12 -0.56
C PRO A 213 -65.39 4.60 -1.60
N GLU A 214 -66.64 4.37 -1.19
CA GLU A 214 -67.66 3.76 -2.04
C GLU A 214 -68.07 4.63 -3.24
N LYS A 215 -68.13 5.94 -3.04
CA LYS A 215 -68.65 6.92 -4.01
C LYS A 215 -67.56 7.66 -4.77
N LEU A 216 -66.36 7.10 -4.84
CA LEU A 216 -65.26 7.72 -5.57
C LEU A 216 -65.56 7.72 -7.07
N GLU A 217 -65.46 8.89 -7.71
CA GLU A 217 -65.81 9.09 -9.11
C GLU A 217 -64.55 9.10 -10.00
N THR A 218 -63.48 9.78 -9.56
CA THR A 218 -62.27 9.99 -10.37
C THR A 218 -60.97 9.92 -9.57
N ILE A 219 -59.94 9.31 -10.17
CA ILE A 219 -58.56 9.33 -9.68
C ILE A 219 -57.64 9.84 -10.81
N GLY A 220 -56.94 10.93 -10.54
CA GLY A 220 -56.13 11.63 -11.51
C GLY A 220 -54.89 10.86 -11.98
N THR A 221 -54.35 11.32 -13.11
CA THR A 221 -53.15 10.78 -13.73
C THR A 221 -51.95 10.87 -12.79
N TYR A 222 -51.18 9.78 -12.67
CA TYR A 222 -50.06 9.62 -11.74
C TYR A 222 -50.40 9.79 -10.25
N ALA A 223 -51.68 9.77 -9.84
CA ALA A 223 -52.07 10.04 -8.46
C ALA A 223 -51.33 9.18 -7.43
N PHE A 224 -51.10 7.89 -7.72
CA PHE A 224 -50.35 6.96 -6.86
C PHE A 224 -49.10 6.41 -7.57
N SER A 225 -48.57 7.13 -8.56
CA SER A 225 -47.30 6.75 -9.20
C SER A 225 -46.18 6.77 -8.17
N ASP A 226 -45.20 5.88 -8.33
CA ASP A 226 -44.01 5.80 -7.47
C ASP A 226 -44.28 5.47 -5.99
N CYS A 227 -45.51 5.01 -5.66
CA CYS A 227 -45.85 4.39 -4.38
C CYS A 227 -45.48 2.90 -4.41
N PHE A 228 -44.19 2.56 -4.54
CA PHE A 228 -43.74 1.18 -4.81
C PHE A 228 -44.00 0.18 -3.67
N ARG A 229 -44.38 0.65 -2.48
CA ARG A 229 -44.83 -0.19 -1.35
C ARG A 229 -46.35 -0.45 -1.34
N LEU A 230 -47.12 0.21 -2.21
CA LEU A 230 -48.56 0.01 -2.34
C LEU A 230 -48.80 -1.09 -3.38
N HIS A 231 -48.78 -2.36 -2.97
CA HIS A 231 -48.97 -3.49 -3.89
C HIS A 231 -50.44 -3.85 -4.08
N THR A 232 -51.19 -3.76 -2.97
CA THR A 232 -52.59 -4.11 -2.90
C THR A 232 -53.43 -2.97 -2.34
N THR A 233 -54.70 -2.88 -2.74
CA THR A 233 -55.62 -1.90 -2.19
C THR A 233 -57.07 -2.39 -2.27
N THR A 234 -57.94 -1.76 -1.47
CA THR A 234 -59.36 -2.09 -1.37
C THR A 234 -60.20 -0.94 -1.87
N LEU A 235 -61.16 -1.23 -2.76
CA LEU A 235 -62.23 -0.32 -3.13
C LEU A 235 -63.53 -0.76 -2.47
N LYS A 236 -64.24 0.19 -1.85
CA LYS A 236 -65.58 -0.06 -1.29
C LYS A 236 -66.70 0.02 -2.34
N GLY A 237 -66.45 0.67 -3.49
CA GLY A 237 -67.45 0.94 -4.52
C GLY A 237 -67.70 -0.27 -5.43
N LYS A 238 -68.96 -0.44 -5.88
CA LYS A 238 -69.31 -1.43 -6.92
C LYS A 238 -69.04 -0.92 -8.35
N THR A 239 -68.87 0.39 -8.50
CA THR A 239 -68.58 1.05 -9.77
C THR A 239 -67.13 1.52 -9.77
N ALA A 240 -66.41 1.23 -10.85
CA ALA A 240 -65.02 1.65 -10.99
C ALA A 240 -64.90 3.18 -11.17
N PRO A 241 -64.05 3.88 -10.40
CA PRO A 241 -63.76 5.28 -10.68
C PRO A 241 -62.99 5.41 -11.99
N ALA A 242 -63.12 6.56 -12.66
CA ALA A 242 -62.34 6.84 -13.85
C ALA A 242 -60.87 7.06 -13.49
N ILE A 243 -59.98 6.35 -14.19
CA ILE A 243 -58.52 6.41 -14.02
C ILE A 243 -57.83 6.56 -15.38
N SER A 244 -56.54 6.92 -15.40
CA SER A 244 -55.66 6.83 -16.57
C SER A 244 -54.60 5.72 -16.43
N ASP A 245 -53.93 5.35 -17.54
CA ASP A 245 -52.95 4.24 -17.59
C ASP A 245 -51.84 4.31 -16.52
N ASN A 246 -51.42 5.53 -16.15
CA ASN A 246 -50.34 5.74 -15.20
C ASN A 246 -50.80 6.11 -13.79
N THR A 247 -52.08 5.90 -13.47
CA THR A 247 -52.62 6.19 -12.13
C THR A 247 -51.92 5.34 -11.06
N PHE A 248 -51.69 4.07 -11.40
CA PHE A 248 -51.10 3.04 -10.53
C PHE A 248 -49.95 2.30 -11.27
N ASN A 249 -48.73 2.84 -11.21
CA ASN A 249 -47.59 2.21 -11.87
C ASN A 249 -47.17 0.89 -11.19
N TYR A 250 -47.16 0.88 -9.86
CA TYR A 250 -46.63 -0.22 -9.03
C TYR A 250 -47.72 -1.04 -8.32
N THR A 251 -48.90 -0.46 -8.07
CA THR A 251 -50.05 -1.17 -7.50
C THR A 251 -50.76 -1.96 -8.60
N LYS A 252 -50.86 -3.27 -8.43
CA LYS A 252 -51.45 -4.15 -9.46
C LYS A 252 -52.65 -4.95 -8.96
N VAL A 253 -52.84 -5.10 -7.65
CA VAL A 253 -53.87 -5.97 -7.07
C VAL A 253 -54.92 -5.13 -6.36
N PHE A 254 -56.19 -5.31 -6.76
CA PHE A 254 -57.30 -4.52 -6.26
C PHE A 254 -58.43 -5.46 -5.79
N TYR A 255 -58.79 -5.34 -4.52
CA TYR A 255 -59.93 -6.02 -3.92
C TYR A 255 -61.17 -5.13 -4.08
N VAL A 256 -62.21 -5.67 -4.72
CA VAL A 256 -63.48 -4.96 -4.97
C VAL A 256 -64.64 -5.69 -4.27
N PRO A 257 -65.81 -5.04 -4.07
CA PRO A 257 -66.95 -5.72 -3.47
C PRO A 257 -67.40 -6.92 -4.29
N GLU A 258 -67.89 -7.97 -3.62
CA GLU A 258 -68.35 -9.20 -4.27
C GLU A 258 -69.39 -8.91 -5.37
N GLY A 259 -69.17 -9.51 -6.54
CA GLY A 259 -69.97 -9.32 -7.75
C GLY A 259 -69.60 -8.10 -8.59
N ALA A 260 -68.60 -7.29 -8.20
CA ALA A 260 -68.20 -6.09 -8.94
C ALA A 260 -67.05 -6.32 -9.94
N ALA A 261 -66.35 -7.45 -9.86
CA ALA A 261 -65.12 -7.65 -10.63
C ALA A 261 -65.28 -7.49 -12.16
N GLN A 262 -66.41 -7.91 -12.73
CA GLN A 262 -66.65 -7.75 -14.17
C GLN A 262 -66.84 -6.27 -14.54
N THR A 263 -67.62 -5.52 -13.76
CA THR A 263 -67.81 -4.08 -13.95
C THR A 263 -66.50 -3.31 -13.92
N TYR A 264 -65.57 -3.71 -13.05
CA TYR A 264 -64.22 -3.14 -13.03
C TYR A 264 -63.42 -3.50 -14.27
N LYS A 265 -63.42 -4.76 -14.71
CA LYS A 265 -62.67 -5.20 -15.91
C LYS A 265 -63.17 -4.55 -17.20
N ASP A 266 -64.46 -4.23 -17.28
CA ASP A 266 -65.09 -3.57 -18.42
C ASP A 266 -64.80 -2.06 -18.45
N ALA A 267 -64.36 -1.47 -17.33
CA ALA A 267 -64.03 -0.06 -17.26
C ALA A 267 -62.66 0.25 -17.90
N SER A 268 -62.55 1.41 -18.55
CA SER A 268 -61.31 1.86 -19.18
C SER A 268 -60.14 1.85 -18.20
N ASN A 269 -58.98 1.34 -18.65
CA ASN A 269 -57.71 1.28 -17.92
C ASN A 269 -57.66 0.34 -16.70
N TRP A 270 -58.79 -0.27 -16.32
CA TRP A 270 -58.85 -1.28 -15.25
C TRP A 270 -58.59 -2.71 -15.76
N SER A 271 -58.76 -2.97 -17.06
CA SER A 271 -58.58 -4.29 -17.68
C SER A 271 -57.15 -4.85 -17.60
N ASN A 272 -56.15 -3.98 -17.43
CA ASN A 272 -54.75 -4.33 -17.27
C ASN A 272 -54.33 -4.59 -15.81
N LEU A 273 -55.25 -4.42 -14.85
CA LEU A 273 -55.01 -4.61 -13.42
C LEU A 273 -55.61 -5.94 -12.95
N ILE A 274 -55.12 -6.46 -11.81
CA ILE A 274 -55.61 -7.69 -11.20
C ILE A 274 -56.75 -7.33 -10.25
N ILE A 275 -57.97 -7.62 -10.69
CA ILE A 275 -59.19 -7.42 -9.91
C ILE A 275 -59.59 -8.73 -9.22
N ILE A 276 -59.59 -8.71 -7.89
CA ILE A 276 -60.04 -9.80 -7.02
C ILE A 276 -61.45 -9.49 -6.53
N ASP A 277 -62.38 -10.40 -6.80
CA ASP A 277 -63.79 -10.27 -6.41
C ASP A 277 -63.94 -10.63 -4.92
N GLY A 278 -64.39 -9.67 -4.11
CA GLY A 278 -64.39 -9.81 -2.67
C GLY A 278 -62.97 -9.73 -2.07
N ASN A 279 -62.68 -10.61 -1.11
CA ASN A 279 -61.43 -10.59 -0.33
C ASN A 279 -60.59 -11.87 -0.49
N THR A 280 -61.00 -12.81 -1.34
CA THR A 280 -60.37 -14.13 -1.45
C THR A 280 -59.78 -14.33 -2.85
N PRO A 281 -58.45 -14.37 -3.01
CA PRO A 281 -57.81 -14.68 -4.28
C PRO A 281 -58.18 -16.09 -4.78
N LYS A 282 -58.22 -16.27 -6.11
CA LYS A 282 -58.52 -17.58 -6.70
C LYS A 282 -57.30 -18.50 -6.63
N LYS A 283 -57.29 -19.40 -5.65
CA LYS A 283 -56.23 -20.38 -5.40
C LYS A 283 -56.48 -21.71 -6.11
N ILE A 284 -55.45 -22.23 -6.78
CA ILE A 284 -55.46 -23.52 -7.48
C ILE A 284 -54.30 -24.38 -7.00
N THR A 285 -54.55 -25.67 -6.82
CA THR A 285 -53.52 -26.66 -6.49
C THR A 285 -53.50 -27.74 -7.56
N VAL A 286 -52.31 -28.04 -8.06
CA VAL A 286 -52.09 -29.01 -9.14
C VAL A 286 -51.04 -30.03 -8.69
N THR A 287 -51.30 -31.31 -8.99
CA THR A 287 -50.35 -32.40 -8.83
C THR A 287 -50.13 -33.06 -10.19
N LEU A 288 -48.92 -32.93 -10.71
CA LEU A 288 -48.51 -33.45 -12.01
C LEU A 288 -47.87 -34.83 -11.85
N THR A 289 -48.34 -35.81 -12.62
CA THR A 289 -47.65 -37.09 -12.82
C THR A 289 -46.73 -37.07 -14.04
N THR A 290 -46.97 -36.13 -14.96
CA THR A 290 -46.26 -35.99 -16.24
C THR A 290 -46.00 -34.51 -16.50
N ALA A 291 -44.73 -34.15 -16.73
CA ALA A 291 -44.36 -32.77 -17.07
C ALA A 291 -44.99 -32.33 -18.40
N GLY A 292 -45.29 -31.04 -18.54
CA GLY A 292 -45.92 -30.41 -19.70
C GLY A 292 -47.45 -30.31 -19.63
N THR A 293 -48.08 -30.83 -18.57
CA THR A 293 -49.55 -30.92 -18.44
C THR A 293 -50.16 -29.85 -17.52
N LEU A 294 -49.36 -28.89 -16.99
CA LEU A 294 -49.83 -27.89 -16.02
C LEU A 294 -51.04 -27.09 -16.51
N GLY A 295 -51.02 -26.64 -17.77
CA GLY A 295 -52.12 -25.86 -18.35
C GLY A 295 -53.43 -26.64 -18.37
N GLU A 296 -53.38 -27.93 -18.73
CA GLU A 296 -54.54 -28.81 -18.79
C GLU A 296 -55.15 -29.04 -17.40
N GLU A 297 -54.29 -29.30 -16.40
CA GLU A 297 -54.75 -29.51 -15.01
C GLU A 297 -55.33 -28.24 -14.38
N ILE A 298 -54.81 -27.06 -14.72
CA ILE A 298 -55.41 -25.79 -14.30
C ILE A 298 -56.79 -25.62 -14.94
N LEU A 299 -56.93 -25.90 -16.24
CA LEU A 299 -58.17 -25.72 -16.98
C LEU A 299 -59.31 -26.66 -16.55
N LYS A 300 -59.02 -27.73 -15.81
CA LYS A 300 -60.05 -28.56 -15.13
C LYS A 300 -60.75 -27.82 -13.97
N GLN A 301 -60.11 -26.80 -13.42
CA GLN A 301 -60.58 -26.07 -12.23
C GLN A 301 -61.04 -24.64 -12.57
N VAL A 302 -60.56 -24.07 -13.68
CA VAL A 302 -60.89 -22.71 -14.12
C VAL A 302 -61.05 -22.63 -15.64
N ASN A 303 -61.80 -21.65 -16.12
CA ASN A 303 -62.04 -21.49 -17.57
C ASN A 303 -60.82 -20.95 -18.32
N TYR A 304 -59.96 -20.18 -17.65
CA TYR A 304 -58.76 -19.60 -18.23
C TYR A 304 -57.64 -19.56 -17.19
N VAL A 305 -56.41 -19.89 -17.61
CA VAL A 305 -55.22 -19.86 -16.72
C VAL A 305 -54.99 -18.47 -16.12
N LYS A 306 -55.29 -17.38 -16.86
CA LYS A 306 -55.23 -16.00 -16.37
C LYS A 306 -56.14 -15.72 -15.16
N GLN A 307 -57.12 -16.59 -14.85
CA GLN A 307 -57.95 -16.41 -13.65
C GLN A 307 -57.25 -16.82 -12.35
N VAL A 308 -56.13 -17.52 -12.42
CA VAL A 308 -55.41 -18.00 -11.23
C VAL A 308 -54.66 -16.84 -10.58
N ASN A 309 -54.87 -16.66 -9.26
CA ASN A 309 -54.14 -15.68 -8.46
C ASN A 309 -53.10 -16.36 -7.58
N GLU A 310 -53.41 -17.53 -7.02
CA GLU A 310 -52.46 -18.29 -6.21
C GLU A 310 -52.33 -19.70 -6.80
N LEU A 311 -51.09 -20.17 -6.99
CA LEU A 311 -50.84 -21.47 -7.61
C LEU A 311 -49.91 -22.32 -6.74
N VAL A 312 -50.34 -23.54 -6.42
CA VAL A 312 -49.53 -24.54 -5.73
C VAL A 312 -49.27 -25.69 -6.70
N ILE A 313 -48.00 -26.04 -6.93
CA ILE A 313 -47.62 -27.08 -7.89
C ILE A 313 -46.82 -28.18 -7.20
N ASN A 314 -47.25 -29.42 -7.41
CA ASN A 314 -46.55 -30.63 -7.01
C ASN A 314 -46.20 -31.47 -8.24
N GLY A 315 -45.02 -32.07 -8.28
CA GLY A 315 -44.58 -32.94 -9.38
C GLY A 315 -43.60 -32.30 -10.37
N PRO A 316 -43.26 -32.98 -11.47
CA PRO A 316 -42.23 -32.55 -12.40
C PRO A 316 -42.70 -31.42 -13.32
N LEU A 317 -41.80 -30.48 -13.64
CA LEU A 317 -42.04 -29.38 -14.57
C LEU A 317 -41.05 -29.42 -15.74
N ASN A 318 -41.50 -28.99 -16.92
CA ASN A 318 -40.65 -28.77 -18.10
C ASN A 318 -40.90 -27.39 -18.74
N ASN A 319 -40.34 -27.15 -19.93
CA ASN A 319 -40.46 -25.89 -20.66
C ASN A 319 -41.90 -25.51 -21.02
N ASP A 320 -42.78 -26.48 -21.29
CA ASP A 320 -44.19 -26.19 -21.60
C ASP A 320 -44.91 -25.68 -20.35
N ASP A 321 -44.64 -26.25 -19.18
CA ASP A 321 -45.19 -25.75 -17.92
C ASP A 321 -44.65 -24.37 -17.56
N PHE A 322 -43.36 -24.13 -17.82
CA PHE A 322 -42.73 -22.81 -17.65
C PHE A 322 -43.42 -21.77 -18.54
N TYR A 323 -43.73 -22.11 -19.78
CA TYR A 323 -44.50 -21.26 -20.69
C TYR A 323 -45.89 -20.95 -20.12
N GLN A 324 -46.59 -21.93 -19.53
CA GLN A 324 -47.88 -21.68 -18.88
C GLN A 324 -47.75 -20.66 -17.73
N ILE A 325 -46.73 -20.81 -16.88
CA ILE A 325 -46.47 -19.87 -15.78
C ILE A 325 -46.10 -18.49 -16.29
N GLN A 326 -45.24 -18.39 -17.32
CA GLN A 326 -44.72 -17.12 -17.85
C GLN A 326 -45.71 -16.37 -18.73
N GLN A 327 -46.49 -17.07 -19.56
CA GLN A 327 -47.29 -16.42 -20.60
C GLN A 327 -48.79 -16.46 -20.31
N GLN A 328 -49.27 -17.46 -19.55
CA GLN A 328 -50.70 -17.68 -19.35
C GLN A 328 -51.18 -17.27 -17.95
N ALA A 329 -50.41 -17.57 -16.90
CA ALA A 329 -50.72 -17.21 -15.50
C ALA A 329 -50.37 -15.75 -15.16
N THR A 330 -50.85 -14.79 -15.96
CA THR A 330 -50.45 -13.36 -15.85
C THR A 330 -51.01 -12.61 -14.64
N ASN A 331 -52.04 -13.13 -13.97
CA ASN A 331 -52.64 -12.52 -12.77
C ASN A 331 -52.15 -13.15 -11.45
N LEU A 332 -51.03 -13.86 -11.48
CA LEU A 332 -50.47 -14.54 -10.33
C LEU A 332 -49.93 -13.53 -9.30
N ILE A 333 -50.38 -13.69 -8.06
CA ILE A 333 -49.92 -12.92 -6.90
C ILE A 333 -49.08 -13.78 -5.95
N ALA A 334 -49.24 -15.10 -5.97
CA ALA A 334 -48.43 -16.02 -5.17
C ALA A 334 -48.22 -17.37 -5.87
N ILE A 335 -47.05 -17.97 -5.68
CA ILE A 335 -46.74 -19.32 -6.20
C ILE A 335 -45.96 -20.16 -5.20
N ASP A 336 -46.43 -21.38 -4.97
CA ASP A 336 -45.79 -22.37 -4.11
C ASP A 336 -45.26 -23.52 -4.98
N LEU A 337 -43.93 -23.53 -5.17
CA LEU A 337 -43.20 -24.54 -5.93
C LEU A 337 -42.53 -25.56 -5.00
N THR A 338 -42.83 -25.59 -3.69
CA THR A 338 -42.11 -26.46 -2.74
C THR A 338 -42.22 -27.94 -3.07
N GLY A 339 -43.35 -28.37 -3.64
CA GLY A 339 -43.57 -29.74 -4.12
C GLY A 339 -43.16 -29.99 -5.58
N ALA A 340 -42.62 -29.00 -6.27
CA ALA A 340 -42.22 -29.12 -7.67
C ALA A 340 -40.79 -29.69 -7.80
N THR A 341 -40.57 -30.50 -8.84
CA THR A 341 -39.23 -31.04 -9.16
C THR A 341 -38.59 -30.18 -10.25
N ILE A 342 -37.77 -29.21 -9.84
CA ILE A 342 -36.97 -28.36 -10.72
C ILE A 342 -35.54 -28.21 -10.19
N GLU A 343 -34.54 -28.27 -11.07
CA GLU A 343 -33.12 -28.14 -10.69
C GLU A 343 -32.57 -26.72 -10.89
N SER A 344 -33.17 -25.93 -11.78
CA SER A 344 -32.76 -24.55 -12.03
C SER A 344 -33.99 -23.70 -12.36
N LEU A 345 -34.04 -22.49 -11.83
CA LEU A 345 -35.05 -21.51 -12.20
C LEU A 345 -34.62 -20.90 -13.54
N PRO A 346 -35.44 -20.96 -14.61
CA PRO A 346 -35.06 -20.43 -15.91
C PRO A 346 -34.71 -18.93 -15.89
N GLU A 347 -33.99 -18.49 -16.91
CA GLU A 347 -33.78 -17.05 -17.14
C GLU A 347 -35.12 -16.36 -17.42
N ASN A 348 -35.29 -15.14 -16.90
CA ASN A 348 -36.53 -14.35 -17.04
C ASN A 348 -37.81 -15.04 -16.50
N PHE A 349 -37.70 -16.00 -15.57
CA PHE A 349 -38.84 -16.84 -15.17
C PHE A 349 -40.04 -16.06 -14.60
N PHE A 350 -39.78 -15.04 -13.78
CA PHE A 350 -40.77 -14.09 -13.26
C PHE A 350 -40.45 -12.65 -13.69
N TYR A 351 -39.91 -12.46 -14.90
CA TYR A 351 -39.58 -11.15 -15.45
C TYR A 351 -40.80 -10.22 -15.43
N GLU A 352 -40.65 -9.05 -14.79
CA GLU A 352 -41.69 -8.03 -14.63
C GLU A 352 -43.01 -8.56 -14.06
N ARG A 353 -42.95 -9.58 -13.19
CA ARG A 353 -44.10 -10.03 -12.38
C ARG A 353 -44.38 -9.07 -11.23
N THR A 354 -44.80 -7.86 -11.59
CA THR A 354 -45.02 -6.72 -10.69
C THR A 354 -46.07 -6.96 -9.61
N ALA A 355 -46.98 -7.93 -9.81
CA ALA A 355 -48.00 -8.32 -8.84
C ALA A 355 -47.63 -9.51 -7.94
N LEU A 356 -46.48 -10.16 -8.17
CA LEU A 356 -46.03 -11.29 -7.36
C LEU A 356 -45.63 -10.80 -5.96
N LEU A 357 -46.34 -11.26 -4.94
CA LEU A 357 -46.17 -10.88 -3.54
C LEU A 357 -45.42 -11.95 -2.73
N ASP A 358 -45.67 -13.23 -3.04
CA ASP A 358 -45.10 -14.38 -2.32
C ASP A 358 -44.65 -15.48 -3.29
N ILE A 359 -43.50 -16.09 -2.97
CA ILE A 359 -43.00 -17.27 -3.68
C ILE A 359 -42.30 -18.21 -2.71
N LYS A 360 -42.56 -19.50 -2.88
CA LYS A 360 -41.79 -20.56 -2.22
C LYS A 360 -41.11 -21.45 -3.24
N LEU A 361 -39.80 -21.63 -3.07
CA LEU A 361 -38.94 -22.38 -3.97
C LEU A 361 -38.73 -23.84 -3.47
N PRO A 362 -38.53 -24.82 -4.37
CA PRO A 362 -38.30 -26.22 -4.00
C PRO A 362 -36.87 -26.47 -3.52
N THR A 363 -36.72 -27.45 -2.63
CA THR A 363 -35.42 -27.89 -2.11
C THR A 363 -34.55 -28.61 -3.16
N THR A 364 -35.11 -28.96 -4.32
CA THR A 364 -34.35 -29.56 -5.44
C THR A 364 -33.52 -28.53 -6.22
N LEU A 365 -33.78 -27.24 -6.01
CA LEU A 365 -33.18 -26.16 -6.79
C LEU A 365 -31.66 -26.05 -6.55
N LYS A 366 -30.90 -25.88 -7.63
CA LYS A 366 -29.43 -25.74 -7.65
C LYS A 366 -28.97 -24.35 -8.11
N SER A 367 -29.75 -23.65 -8.91
CA SER A 367 -29.40 -22.30 -9.39
C SER A 367 -30.62 -21.44 -9.69
N ILE A 368 -30.42 -20.12 -9.65
CA ILE A 368 -31.42 -19.11 -10.06
C ILE A 368 -30.89 -18.41 -11.32
N GLY A 369 -31.70 -18.45 -12.38
CA GLY A 369 -31.37 -17.90 -13.69
C GLY A 369 -31.30 -16.38 -13.73
N ARG A 370 -30.63 -15.86 -14.76
CA ARG A 370 -30.47 -14.42 -15.01
C ARG A 370 -31.84 -13.75 -15.12
N TYR A 371 -31.98 -12.56 -14.53
CA TYR A 371 -33.24 -11.79 -14.53
C TYR A 371 -34.47 -12.56 -13.98
N ALA A 372 -34.27 -13.64 -13.22
CA ALA A 372 -35.33 -14.52 -12.73
C ALA A 372 -36.50 -13.78 -12.06
N PHE A 373 -36.21 -12.77 -11.24
CA PHE A 373 -37.18 -11.94 -10.51
C PHE A 373 -37.03 -10.45 -10.86
N TYR A 374 -36.50 -10.12 -12.04
CA TYR A 374 -36.32 -8.75 -12.49
C TYR A 374 -37.64 -7.96 -12.35
N ARG A 375 -37.61 -6.83 -11.64
CA ARG A 375 -38.77 -5.95 -11.40
C ARG A 375 -39.99 -6.64 -10.76
N CYS A 376 -39.78 -7.63 -9.90
CA CYS A 376 -40.81 -8.14 -9.01
C CYS A 376 -41.08 -7.15 -7.87
N TYR A 377 -41.69 -5.99 -8.19
CA TYR A 377 -41.86 -4.86 -7.25
C TYR A 377 -42.56 -5.21 -5.94
N GLY A 378 -43.48 -6.19 -5.96
CA GLY A 378 -44.27 -6.63 -4.81
C GLY A 378 -43.65 -7.70 -3.93
N LEU A 379 -42.53 -8.30 -4.35
CA LEU A 379 -41.90 -9.36 -3.58
C LEU A 379 -41.24 -8.76 -2.33
N THR A 380 -41.73 -9.13 -1.14
CA THR A 380 -41.27 -8.55 0.12
C THR A 380 -40.18 -9.38 0.80
N GLN A 381 -40.22 -10.71 0.62
CA GLN A 381 -39.27 -11.64 1.19
C GLN A 381 -39.11 -12.87 0.31
N ILE A 382 -37.95 -13.52 0.38
CA ILE A 382 -37.74 -14.82 -0.27
C ILE A 382 -36.71 -15.66 0.51
N THR A 383 -36.97 -16.96 0.62
CA THR A 383 -36.00 -17.93 1.15
C THR A 383 -35.38 -18.68 -0.02
N ILE A 384 -34.07 -18.54 -0.20
CA ILE A 384 -33.33 -19.32 -1.18
C ILE A 384 -33.01 -20.69 -0.54
N PRO A 385 -33.44 -21.81 -1.14
CA PRO A 385 -33.36 -23.12 -0.51
C PRO A 385 -31.93 -23.67 -0.45
N GLU A 386 -31.65 -24.51 0.55
CA GLU A 386 -30.38 -25.25 0.63
C GLU A 386 -30.15 -26.11 -0.61
N GLY A 387 -28.92 -26.12 -1.11
CA GLY A 387 -28.53 -26.77 -2.36
C GLY A 387 -28.34 -25.81 -3.53
N VAL A 388 -28.83 -24.56 -3.44
CA VAL A 388 -28.53 -23.51 -4.43
C VAL A 388 -27.08 -23.06 -4.27
N THR A 389 -26.32 -23.09 -5.36
CA THR A 389 -24.88 -22.76 -5.38
C THR A 389 -24.58 -21.43 -6.08
N ASN A 390 -25.43 -20.97 -6.99
CA ASN A 390 -25.23 -19.70 -7.74
C ASN A 390 -26.56 -18.96 -7.97
N ILE A 391 -26.54 -17.64 -7.77
CA ILE A 391 -27.56 -16.69 -8.19
C ILE A 391 -26.98 -15.79 -9.30
N LYS A 392 -27.55 -15.90 -10.52
CA LYS A 392 -27.06 -15.19 -11.70
C LYS A 392 -27.34 -13.68 -11.66
N ASP A 393 -26.73 -12.96 -12.59
CA ASP A 393 -26.78 -11.50 -12.66
C ASP A 393 -28.22 -10.97 -12.80
N HIS A 394 -28.45 -9.79 -12.21
CA HIS A 394 -29.73 -9.07 -12.22
C HIS A 394 -30.96 -9.86 -11.69
N SER A 395 -30.76 -11.02 -11.04
CA SER A 395 -31.87 -11.90 -10.66
C SER A 395 -32.94 -11.23 -9.80
N PHE A 396 -32.59 -10.27 -8.93
CA PHE A 396 -33.53 -9.51 -8.09
C PHE A 396 -33.47 -7.99 -8.35
N TYR A 397 -32.98 -7.57 -9.51
CA TYR A 397 -32.87 -6.15 -9.86
C TYR A 397 -34.22 -5.44 -9.79
N GLN A 398 -34.26 -4.29 -9.14
CA GLN A 398 -35.46 -3.48 -8.91
C GLN A 398 -36.60 -4.23 -8.19
N CYS A 399 -36.30 -5.20 -7.33
CA CYS A 399 -37.28 -5.71 -6.36
C CYS A 399 -37.48 -4.68 -5.22
N PHE A 400 -38.15 -3.56 -5.52
CA PHE A 400 -38.24 -2.39 -4.63
C PHE A 400 -38.74 -2.66 -3.21
N SER A 401 -39.54 -3.71 -3.04
CA SER A 401 -40.14 -4.05 -1.74
C SER A 401 -39.42 -5.20 -1.02
N LEU A 402 -38.40 -5.80 -1.65
CA LEU A 402 -37.65 -6.91 -1.06
C LEU A 402 -36.91 -6.39 0.17
N LYS A 403 -37.41 -6.76 1.33
CA LYS A 403 -36.91 -6.36 2.64
C LYS A 403 -35.92 -7.38 3.21
N GLU A 404 -36.22 -8.67 3.01
CA GLU A 404 -35.43 -9.78 3.55
C GLU A 404 -35.20 -10.85 2.49
N ILE A 405 -33.95 -11.32 2.37
CA ILE A 405 -33.62 -12.51 1.61
C ILE A 405 -32.75 -13.43 2.46
N LYS A 406 -33.17 -14.70 2.61
CA LYS A 406 -32.38 -15.72 3.31
C LYS A 406 -31.55 -16.50 2.30
N LEU A 407 -30.23 -16.38 2.41
CA LEU A 407 -29.26 -17.06 1.57
C LEU A 407 -28.82 -18.39 2.22
N PRO A 408 -28.68 -19.50 1.47
CA PRO A 408 -28.31 -20.80 2.03
C PRO A 408 -26.81 -20.91 2.24
N SER A 409 -26.41 -21.83 3.12
CA SER A 409 -24.99 -22.10 3.39
C SER A 409 -24.25 -22.69 2.18
N SER A 410 -24.96 -23.35 1.27
CA SER A 410 -24.43 -23.92 0.03
C SER A 410 -24.06 -22.90 -1.04
N LEU A 411 -24.39 -21.61 -0.86
CA LEU A 411 -24.19 -20.58 -1.88
C LEU A 411 -22.70 -20.24 -2.04
N ILE A 412 -22.22 -20.29 -3.28
CA ILE A 412 -20.82 -20.04 -3.64
C ILE A 412 -20.68 -18.69 -4.35
N GLU A 413 -21.69 -18.27 -5.12
CA GLU A 413 -21.59 -17.11 -5.98
C GLU A 413 -22.90 -16.30 -6.05
N ILE A 414 -22.76 -14.97 -5.98
CA ILE A 414 -23.81 -13.98 -6.31
C ILE A 414 -23.22 -13.05 -7.37
N GLN A 415 -23.86 -12.97 -8.53
CA GLN A 415 -23.33 -12.24 -9.68
C GLN A 415 -23.68 -10.74 -9.65
N GLU A 416 -23.31 -10.05 -10.73
CA GLU A 416 -23.39 -8.59 -10.84
C GLU A 416 -24.83 -8.08 -10.76
N TYR A 417 -25.00 -6.94 -10.09
CA TYR A 417 -26.26 -6.19 -9.99
C TYR A 417 -27.46 -7.00 -9.46
N THR A 418 -27.23 -8.16 -8.80
CA THR A 418 -28.30 -9.07 -8.38
C THR A 418 -29.37 -8.38 -7.54
N PHE A 419 -29.01 -7.47 -6.61
CA PHE A 419 -29.95 -6.74 -5.74
C PHE A 419 -29.98 -5.24 -6.01
N GLN A 420 -29.53 -4.78 -7.19
CA GLN A 420 -29.55 -3.35 -7.51
C GLN A 420 -30.97 -2.77 -7.35
N GLU A 421 -31.05 -1.61 -6.70
CA GLU A 421 -32.27 -0.90 -6.36
C GLU A 421 -33.27 -1.72 -5.53
N CYS A 422 -32.83 -2.66 -4.67
CA CYS A 422 -33.70 -3.24 -3.64
C CYS A 422 -33.98 -2.21 -2.52
N LYS A 423 -34.83 -1.21 -2.83
CA LYS A 423 -35.05 0.01 -2.01
C LYS A 423 -35.57 -0.23 -0.59
N SER A 424 -36.10 -1.41 -0.29
CA SER A 424 -36.61 -1.76 1.03
C SER A 424 -35.73 -2.74 1.81
N MET A 425 -34.59 -3.18 1.25
CA MET A 425 -33.69 -4.12 1.91
C MET A 425 -33.02 -3.45 3.11
N GLU A 426 -33.26 -3.96 4.31
CA GLU A 426 -32.74 -3.37 5.56
C GLU A 426 -31.45 -4.05 6.02
N SER A 427 -31.30 -5.35 5.77
CA SER A 427 -30.13 -6.13 6.20
C SER A 427 -29.84 -7.29 5.24
N ILE A 428 -28.57 -7.69 5.17
CA ILE A 428 -28.14 -8.89 4.46
C ILE A 428 -27.08 -9.67 5.26
N GLU A 429 -27.22 -11.00 5.26
CA GLU A 429 -26.24 -11.93 5.82
C GLU A 429 -25.68 -12.82 4.71
N PHE A 430 -24.37 -12.68 4.46
CA PHE A 430 -23.67 -13.50 3.49
C PHE A 430 -23.23 -14.84 4.12
N PRO A 431 -23.38 -15.97 3.39
CA PRO A 431 -22.83 -17.25 3.83
C PRO A 431 -21.30 -17.26 3.71
N ALA A 432 -20.63 -18.04 4.57
CA ALA A 432 -19.16 -18.01 4.72
C ALA A 432 -18.37 -18.46 3.47
N ASN A 433 -19.02 -19.13 2.52
CA ASN A 433 -18.41 -19.62 1.27
C ASN A 433 -18.24 -18.54 0.21
N ILE A 434 -18.87 -17.37 0.37
CA ILE A 434 -18.71 -16.24 -0.55
C ILE A 434 -17.33 -15.62 -0.37
N THR A 435 -16.55 -15.60 -1.45
CA THR A 435 -15.19 -15.03 -1.46
C THR A 435 -15.14 -13.63 -2.07
N ASN A 436 -16.10 -13.25 -2.91
CA ASN A 436 -16.17 -11.94 -3.56
C ASN A 436 -17.60 -11.37 -3.51
N ILE A 437 -17.73 -10.06 -3.29
CA ILE A 437 -18.98 -9.34 -3.55
C ILE A 437 -18.86 -8.69 -4.92
N SER A 438 -19.68 -9.16 -5.87
CA SER A 438 -19.63 -8.76 -7.27
C SER A 438 -19.96 -7.28 -7.51
N PRO A 439 -19.60 -6.73 -8.68
CA PRO A 439 -19.93 -5.37 -9.05
C PRO A 439 -21.42 -5.03 -8.90
N GLY A 440 -21.68 -3.89 -8.26
CA GLY A 440 -23.03 -3.31 -8.16
C GLY A 440 -24.08 -4.14 -7.41
N THR A 441 -23.70 -5.20 -6.67
CA THR A 441 -24.65 -6.12 -6.02
C THR A 441 -25.76 -5.41 -5.24
N PHE A 442 -25.46 -4.35 -4.47
CA PHE A 442 -26.43 -3.51 -3.75
C PHE A 442 -26.43 -2.05 -4.22
N TYR A 443 -26.19 -1.80 -5.50
CA TYR A 443 -26.24 -0.45 -6.05
C TYR A 443 -27.59 0.22 -5.74
N ASN A 444 -27.57 1.40 -5.13
CA ASN A 444 -28.72 2.21 -4.77
C ASN A 444 -29.75 1.46 -3.90
N CYS A 445 -29.29 0.84 -2.81
CA CYS A 445 -30.12 0.24 -1.76
C CYS A 445 -30.20 1.16 -0.52
N PRO A 446 -30.99 2.25 -0.55
CA PRO A 446 -30.95 3.31 0.47
C PRO A 446 -31.45 2.89 1.85
N ALA A 447 -32.16 1.76 1.98
CA ALA A 447 -32.64 1.26 3.27
C ALA A 447 -31.64 0.31 3.96
N LEU A 448 -30.55 -0.09 3.29
CA LEU A 448 -29.60 -1.10 3.79
C LEU A 448 -28.80 -0.52 4.95
N GLN A 449 -29.09 -1.00 6.17
CA GLN A 449 -28.50 -0.53 7.42
C GLN A 449 -27.40 -1.45 7.93
N GLN A 450 -27.51 -2.76 7.68
CA GLN A 450 -26.60 -3.76 8.21
C GLN A 450 -26.16 -4.77 7.14
N VAL A 451 -24.85 -5.02 7.09
CA VAL A 451 -24.24 -6.05 6.25
C VAL A 451 -23.39 -6.94 7.13
N LYS A 452 -23.70 -8.25 7.16
CA LYS A 452 -22.82 -9.25 7.77
C LYS A 452 -21.96 -9.87 6.68
N PHE A 453 -20.72 -9.39 6.60
CA PHE A 453 -19.73 -9.83 5.62
C PHE A 453 -19.27 -11.28 5.90
N PRO A 454 -18.95 -12.07 4.85
CA PRO A 454 -18.49 -13.44 5.01
C PRO A 454 -17.01 -13.49 5.45
N THR A 455 -16.64 -14.47 6.28
CA THR A 455 -15.29 -14.54 6.88
C THR A 455 -14.16 -14.74 5.87
N ASN A 456 -14.46 -15.36 4.72
CA ASN A 456 -13.48 -15.66 3.66
C ASN A 456 -13.50 -14.63 2.52
N LEU A 457 -14.10 -13.45 2.73
CA LEU A 457 -14.15 -12.39 1.74
C LEU A 457 -12.74 -11.88 1.43
N ASN A 458 -12.35 -11.87 0.15
CA ASN A 458 -11.05 -11.36 -0.31
C ASN A 458 -11.15 -10.01 -1.02
N ASN A 459 -12.31 -9.66 -1.58
CA ASN A 459 -12.51 -8.46 -2.40
C ASN A 459 -13.95 -7.93 -2.32
N ILE A 460 -14.09 -6.60 -2.34
CA ILE A 460 -15.37 -5.89 -2.53
C ILE A 460 -15.25 -5.11 -3.84
N SER A 461 -16.04 -5.50 -4.83
CA SER A 461 -15.91 -4.98 -6.19
C SER A 461 -16.52 -3.59 -6.40
N ASN A 462 -16.35 -3.08 -7.62
CA ASN A 462 -16.83 -1.77 -8.04
C ASN A 462 -18.32 -1.55 -7.73
N TYR A 463 -18.65 -0.41 -7.12
CA TYR A 463 -20.02 0.03 -6.84
C TYR A 463 -20.88 -0.89 -5.96
N SER A 464 -20.31 -1.91 -5.29
CA SER A 464 -21.10 -2.94 -4.59
C SER A 464 -22.11 -2.41 -3.57
N PHE A 465 -21.80 -1.30 -2.88
CA PHE A 465 -22.67 -0.61 -1.92
C PHE A 465 -22.91 0.88 -2.29
N TYR A 466 -22.84 1.22 -3.57
CA TYR A 466 -23.07 2.58 -4.06
C TYR A 466 -24.43 3.12 -3.59
N GLN A 467 -24.47 4.31 -2.98
CA GLN A 467 -25.67 4.96 -2.46
C GLN A 467 -26.48 4.12 -1.44
N CYS A 468 -25.80 3.27 -0.65
CA CYS A 468 -26.39 2.66 0.55
C CYS A 468 -26.45 3.69 1.69
N THR A 469 -27.30 4.70 1.55
CA THR A 469 -27.33 5.90 2.40
C THR A 469 -27.73 5.65 3.87
N ALA A 470 -28.29 4.48 4.20
CA ALA A 470 -28.61 4.09 5.58
C ALA A 470 -27.54 3.22 6.26
N LEU A 471 -26.49 2.79 5.56
CA LEU A 471 -25.46 1.90 6.13
C LEU A 471 -24.68 2.63 7.23
N GLU A 472 -24.75 2.14 8.47
CA GLU A 472 -24.13 2.83 9.62
C GLU A 472 -22.72 2.36 9.94
N LYS A 473 -22.43 1.07 9.69
CA LYS A 473 -21.17 0.42 10.07
C LYS A 473 -20.75 -0.64 9.06
N ALA A 474 -19.46 -0.69 8.75
CA ALA A 474 -18.86 -1.72 7.90
C ALA A 474 -17.76 -2.48 8.65
N ASN A 475 -18.09 -3.69 9.13
CA ASN A 475 -17.13 -4.59 9.80
C ASN A 475 -16.50 -5.51 8.76
N LEU A 476 -15.35 -5.10 8.23
CA LEU A 476 -14.69 -5.83 7.15
C LEU A 476 -13.85 -6.99 7.72
N PRO A 477 -13.86 -8.17 7.09
CA PRO A 477 -13.22 -9.39 7.62
C PRO A 477 -11.70 -9.43 7.36
N GLU A 478 -10.95 -10.12 8.21
CA GLU A 478 -9.47 -10.23 8.15
C GLU A 478 -8.90 -10.85 6.85
N GLY A 479 -9.72 -11.44 5.97
CA GLY A 479 -9.28 -11.94 4.66
C GLY A 479 -9.25 -10.91 3.55
N LEU A 480 -9.84 -9.72 3.75
CA LEU A 480 -10.08 -8.73 2.70
C LEU A 480 -8.80 -7.96 2.36
N THR A 481 -8.33 -8.07 1.12
CA THR A 481 -7.08 -7.42 0.67
C THR A 481 -7.31 -6.16 -0.16
N ARG A 482 -8.51 -5.97 -0.74
CA ARG A 482 -8.83 -4.85 -1.64
C ARG A 482 -10.28 -4.37 -1.53
N ILE A 483 -10.49 -3.06 -1.63
CA ILE A 483 -11.79 -2.41 -1.85
C ILE A 483 -11.71 -1.59 -3.13
N GLU A 484 -12.60 -1.89 -4.08
CA GLU A 484 -12.54 -1.34 -5.44
C GLU A 484 -13.31 -0.02 -5.63
N TYR A 485 -13.35 0.45 -6.89
CA TYR A 485 -13.85 1.77 -7.30
C TYR A 485 -15.27 2.04 -6.79
N CYS A 486 -15.46 3.18 -6.11
CA CYS A 486 -16.78 3.63 -5.64
C CYS A 486 -17.58 2.61 -4.80
N ALA A 487 -16.91 1.62 -4.18
CA ALA A 487 -17.58 0.52 -3.48
C ALA A 487 -18.61 0.99 -2.43
N PHE A 488 -18.28 2.01 -1.62
CA PHE A 488 -19.14 2.63 -0.60
C PHE A 488 -19.45 4.11 -0.90
N TYR A 489 -19.54 4.47 -2.18
CA TYR A 489 -19.83 5.84 -2.60
C TYR A 489 -21.18 6.34 -2.04
N GLN A 490 -21.20 7.52 -1.42
CA GLN A 490 -22.37 8.16 -0.80
C GLN A 490 -23.08 7.31 0.26
N CYS A 491 -22.37 6.46 0.99
CA CYS A 491 -22.86 5.86 2.25
C CYS A 491 -22.91 6.92 3.36
N SER A 492 -23.81 7.90 3.23
CA SER A 492 -23.79 9.15 4.00
C SER A 492 -24.03 9.00 5.51
N ARG A 493 -24.61 7.86 5.96
CA ARG A 493 -24.78 7.51 7.38
C ARG A 493 -23.67 6.61 7.95
N LEU A 494 -22.65 6.26 7.16
CA LEU A 494 -21.54 5.42 7.60
C LEU A 494 -20.70 6.16 8.64
N LYS A 495 -20.76 5.71 9.89
CA LYS A 495 -20.08 6.31 11.05
C LYS A 495 -18.77 5.61 11.37
N GLU A 496 -18.67 4.32 11.07
CA GLU A 496 -17.53 3.48 11.44
C GLU A 496 -17.20 2.47 10.34
N VAL A 497 -15.91 2.37 10.00
CA VAL A 497 -15.37 1.32 9.14
C VAL A 497 -14.23 0.65 9.89
N LEU A 498 -14.34 -0.65 10.13
CA LEU A 498 -13.27 -1.45 10.71
C LEU A 498 -12.51 -2.12 9.58
N PHE A 499 -11.37 -1.55 9.21
CA PHE A 499 -10.48 -2.11 8.20
C PHE A 499 -9.66 -3.28 8.79
N PRO A 500 -9.48 -4.38 8.05
CA PRO A 500 -8.73 -5.53 8.52
C PRO A 500 -7.22 -5.31 8.40
N SER A 501 -6.44 -6.08 9.15
CA SER A 501 -4.97 -5.97 9.17
C SER A 501 -4.28 -6.43 7.87
N THR A 502 -5.03 -6.98 6.93
CA THR A 502 -4.58 -7.52 5.64
C THR A 502 -4.90 -6.62 4.44
N LEU A 503 -5.66 -5.55 4.63
CA LEU A 503 -6.07 -4.67 3.55
C LEU A 503 -4.87 -3.91 2.97
N ALA A 504 -4.59 -4.12 1.69
CA ALA A 504 -3.43 -3.54 1.01
C ALA A 504 -3.80 -2.32 0.15
N THR A 505 -5.03 -2.26 -0.36
CA THR A 505 -5.42 -1.32 -1.43
C THR A 505 -6.81 -0.73 -1.20
N LEU A 506 -6.89 0.60 -1.29
CA LEU A 506 -8.13 1.37 -1.39
C LEU A 506 -8.19 2.13 -2.73
N GLU A 507 -9.15 1.80 -3.58
CA GLU A 507 -9.30 2.39 -4.92
C GLU A 507 -10.11 3.71 -4.93
N ASP A 508 -10.12 4.36 -6.10
CA ASP A 508 -10.71 5.68 -6.33
C ASP A 508 -12.15 5.79 -5.81
N GLN A 509 -12.37 6.82 -4.99
CA GLN A 509 -13.68 7.19 -4.47
C GLN A 509 -14.41 6.07 -3.69
N SER A 510 -13.69 5.06 -3.22
CA SER A 510 -14.26 3.91 -2.51
C SER A 510 -15.14 4.29 -1.30
N PHE A 511 -14.93 5.44 -0.68
CA PHE A 511 -15.74 6.01 0.41
C PHE A 511 -16.16 7.48 0.14
N TYR A 512 -16.33 7.88 -1.13
CA TYR A 512 -16.70 9.25 -1.50
C TYR A 512 -17.97 9.74 -0.78
N ARG A 513 -17.96 10.96 -0.21
CA ARG A 513 -19.08 11.56 0.53
C ARG A 513 -19.71 10.65 1.60
N CYS A 514 -18.91 9.87 2.30
CA CYS A 514 -19.31 9.22 3.56
C CYS A 514 -19.35 10.26 4.69
N SER A 515 -20.30 11.18 4.63
CA SER A 515 -20.32 12.40 5.44
C SER A 515 -20.52 12.19 6.95
N SER A 516 -20.84 10.98 7.42
CA SER A 516 -20.95 10.68 8.86
C SER A 516 -19.65 10.15 9.50
N LEU A 517 -18.60 9.91 8.71
CA LEU A 517 -17.30 9.50 9.23
C LEU A 517 -16.64 10.68 9.95
N THR A 518 -16.34 10.49 11.24
CA THR A 518 -15.60 11.46 12.07
C THR A 518 -14.18 11.00 12.35
N GLU A 519 -13.95 9.69 12.38
CA GLU A 519 -12.64 9.11 12.64
C GLU A 519 -12.40 7.93 11.67
N ILE A 520 -11.16 7.75 11.24
CA ILE A 520 -10.74 6.60 10.45
C ILE A 520 -9.43 6.01 10.98
N ALA A 521 -9.35 4.68 10.99
CA ALA A 521 -8.15 3.93 11.37
C ALA A 521 -7.67 3.08 10.18
N LEU A 522 -6.61 3.51 9.51
CA LEU A 522 -6.03 2.83 8.36
C LEU A 522 -5.05 1.73 8.82
N PRO A 523 -5.10 0.52 8.24
CA PRO A 523 -4.33 -0.62 8.73
C PRO A 523 -2.84 -0.54 8.37
N SER A 524 -2.00 -1.29 9.08
CA SER A 524 -0.54 -1.30 8.87
C SER A 524 -0.10 -1.89 7.54
N SER A 525 -0.96 -2.69 6.90
CA SER A 525 -0.73 -3.33 5.59
C SER A 525 -1.05 -2.43 4.41
N LEU A 526 -1.60 -1.23 4.63
CA LEU A 526 -2.06 -0.37 3.55
C LEU A 526 -0.86 0.18 2.76
N ILE A 527 -0.79 -0.19 1.47
CA ILE A 527 0.31 0.20 0.57
C ILE A 527 -0.17 1.27 -0.41
N TYR A 528 -1.39 1.15 -0.91
CA TYR A 528 -1.91 1.97 -2.02
C TYR A 528 -3.24 2.62 -1.69
N CYS A 529 -3.36 3.93 -1.97
CA CYS A 529 -4.59 4.70 -1.82
C CYS A 529 -4.81 5.63 -3.02
N HIS A 530 -5.98 5.52 -3.66
CA HIS A 530 -6.43 6.48 -4.68
C HIS A 530 -7.68 7.20 -4.15
N ARG A 531 -7.56 8.44 -3.67
CA ARG A 531 -8.68 9.31 -3.21
C ARG A 531 -9.88 8.61 -2.53
N PRO A 532 -9.69 7.71 -1.56
CA PRO A 532 -10.78 6.89 -1.05
C PRO A 532 -11.83 7.71 -0.28
N PHE A 533 -11.43 8.73 0.47
CA PHE A 533 -12.31 9.52 1.37
C PHE A 533 -12.66 10.91 0.80
N TYR A 534 -12.72 11.04 -0.51
CA TYR A 534 -13.01 12.31 -1.17
C TYR A 534 -14.36 12.89 -0.69
N GLU A 535 -14.37 14.17 -0.31
CA GLU A 535 -15.53 14.93 0.23
C GLU A 535 -16.10 14.39 1.56
N CYS A 536 -15.28 13.72 2.37
CA CYS A 536 -15.64 13.31 3.73
C CYS A 536 -15.39 14.43 4.77
N HIS A 537 -16.05 15.57 4.61
CA HIS A 537 -15.79 16.83 5.35
C HIS A 537 -15.80 16.76 6.90
N ASN A 538 -16.38 15.72 7.49
CA ASN A 538 -16.54 15.58 8.94
C ASN A 538 -15.45 14.78 9.64
N ILE A 539 -14.47 14.23 8.91
CA ILE A 539 -13.32 13.53 9.51
C ILE A 539 -12.51 14.55 10.33
N LYS A 540 -12.29 14.24 11.61
CA LYS A 540 -11.51 15.03 12.57
C LYS A 540 -10.28 14.29 13.10
N LYS A 541 -10.22 12.97 12.95
CA LYS A 541 -9.09 12.16 13.37
C LYS A 541 -8.77 11.07 12.35
N VAL A 542 -7.50 10.97 11.98
CA VAL A 542 -6.96 9.93 11.11
C VAL A 542 -5.86 9.22 11.89
N THR A 543 -6.03 7.92 12.14
CA THR A 543 -4.98 7.06 12.68
C THR A 543 -4.47 6.18 11.54
N CYS A 544 -3.26 6.44 11.04
CA CYS A 544 -2.65 5.60 10.03
C CYS A 544 -1.63 4.69 10.68
N LEU A 545 -1.81 3.36 10.61
CA LEU A 545 -0.89 2.39 11.21
C LEU A 545 0.25 1.97 10.26
N ALA A 546 0.22 2.41 9.01
CA ALA A 546 1.24 2.08 8.01
C ALA A 546 2.59 2.75 8.37
N SER A 547 3.65 1.95 8.41
CA SER A 547 5.00 2.40 8.77
C SER A 547 5.68 3.23 7.69
N VAL A 548 5.25 3.07 6.44
CA VAL A 548 5.59 3.92 5.30
C VAL A 548 4.28 4.60 4.89
N PRO A 549 4.28 5.92 4.63
CA PRO A 549 3.11 6.61 4.10
C PRO A 549 2.58 5.87 2.86
N PRO A 550 1.32 5.44 2.83
CA PRO A 550 0.73 4.79 1.67
C PRO A 550 0.94 5.64 0.41
N THR A 551 1.34 5.00 -0.69
CA THR A 551 1.61 5.67 -1.97
C THR A 551 0.31 6.23 -2.53
N LEU A 552 0.37 7.48 -2.99
CA LEU A 552 -0.74 8.19 -3.61
C LEU A 552 -0.60 8.16 -5.14
N GLU A 553 -1.67 7.87 -5.86
CA GLU A 553 -1.68 7.96 -7.31
C GLU A 553 -1.75 9.43 -7.75
N ASN A 554 -0.83 9.86 -8.62
CA ASN A 554 -0.80 11.21 -9.24
C ASN A 554 -0.86 12.39 -8.24
N ASP A 555 -0.27 12.24 -7.04
CA ASP A 555 -0.27 13.25 -5.96
C ASP A 555 -1.66 13.74 -5.52
N TYR A 556 -2.73 12.98 -5.80
CA TYR A 556 -4.06 13.38 -5.38
C TYR A 556 -4.28 13.17 -3.88
N ASP A 557 -4.82 14.20 -3.24
CA ASP A 557 -5.18 14.23 -1.83
C ASP A 557 -6.21 13.13 -1.45
N ILE A 558 -5.78 12.16 -0.65
CA ILE A 558 -6.62 11.03 -0.17
C ILE A 558 -7.79 11.48 0.70
N LEU A 559 -7.68 12.66 1.29
CA LEU A 559 -8.61 13.27 2.21
C LEU A 559 -9.05 14.62 1.64
N TYR A 560 -9.19 14.70 0.31
CA TYR A 560 -9.72 15.89 -0.33
C TYR A 560 -11.09 16.24 0.24
N GLY A 561 -11.30 17.51 0.60
CA GLY A 561 -12.51 17.98 1.29
C GLY A 561 -12.47 17.80 2.82
N VAL A 562 -11.49 17.09 3.38
CA VAL A 562 -11.24 17.09 4.83
C VAL A 562 -10.42 18.34 5.18
N ASP A 563 -10.88 19.08 6.19
CA ASP A 563 -10.14 20.21 6.73
C ASP A 563 -8.93 19.74 7.54
N LYS A 564 -7.78 19.57 6.86
CA LYS A 564 -6.51 19.15 7.49
C LYS A 564 -6.03 20.12 8.57
N SER A 565 -6.45 21.38 8.54
CA SER A 565 -6.04 22.35 9.56
C SER A 565 -6.60 22.05 10.94
N SER A 566 -7.75 21.36 11.00
CA SER A 566 -8.42 20.94 12.24
C SER A 566 -8.44 19.42 12.45
N THR A 567 -7.79 18.65 11.58
CA THR A 567 -7.77 17.18 11.64
C THR A 567 -6.49 16.69 12.30
N GLU A 568 -6.63 15.85 13.32
CA GLU A 568 -5.49 15.17 13.94
C GLU A 568 -5.03 13.99 13.08
N LEU A 569 -3.76 13.97 12.68
CA LEU A 569 -3.11 12.81 12.08
C LEU A 569 -2.18 12.13 13.09
N LEU A 570 -2.52 10.89 13.46
CA LEU A 570 -1.69 10.01 14.27
C LEU A 570 -1.01 8.97 13.38
N VAL A 571 0.31 8.84 13.49
CA VAL A 571 1.12 7.88 12.73
C VAL A 571 2.12 7.18 13.65
N PRO A 572 2.74 6.05 13.24
CA PRO A 572 3.78 5.43 14.05
C PRO A 572 4.88 6.45 14.30
N PHE A 573 5.31 6.58 15.56
CA PHE A 573 6.12 7.72 15.98
C PHE A 573 7.44 7.87 15.20
N TRP A 574 8.02 6.75 14.76
CA TRP A 574 9.24 6.71 13.95
C TRP A 574 9.01 7.10 12.49
N SER A 575 7.76 7.08 12.02
CA SER A 575 7.35 7.42 10.66
C SER A 575 6.93 8.88 10.52
N VAL A 576 6.82 9.64 11.63
CA VAL A 576 6.38 11.06 11.60
C VAL A 576 7.13 11.88 10.55
N ASN A 577 8.46 11.73 10.46
CA ASN A 577 9.25 12.45 9.45
C ASN A 577 8.97 11.94 8.02
N SER A 578 8.75 10.63 7.82
CA SER A 578 8.37 10.10 6.51
C SER A 578 7.02 10.66 6.06
N TYR A 579 6.04 10.76 6.95
CA TYR A 579 4.75 11.38 6.65
C TYR A 579 4.86 12.89 6.39
N LYS A 580 5.74 13.61 7.12
CA LYS A 580 6.01 15.05 6.86
C LYS A 580 6.65 15.31 5.50
N LEU A 581 7.36 14.35 4.94
CA LEU A 581 8.05 14.46 3.65
C LEU A 581 7.26 13.84 2.49
N ALA A 582 6.22 13.06 2.78
CA ALA A 582 5.42 12.40 1.77
C ALA A 582 4.37 13.36 1.20
N SER A 583 4.43 13.57 -0.11
CA SER A 583 3.43 14.32 -0.88
C SER A 583 2.00 13.88 -0.52
N GLY A 584 1.15 14.84 -0.18
CA GLY A 584 -0.24 14.65 0.21
C GLY A 584 -0.46 14.40 1.71
N TRP A 585 0.53 13.84 2.41
CA TRP A 585 0.54 13.69 3.87
C TRP A 585 1.20 14.90 4.58
N ASP A 586 2.09 15.59 3.88
CA ASP A 586 2.75 16.84 4.28
C ASP A 586 1.78 18.03 4.49
N ALA A 587 0.57 17.94 3.94
CA ALA A 587 -0.47 18.96 4.09
C ALA A 587 -1.08 19.04 5.51
N PHE A 588 -0.79 18.10 6.41
CA PHE A 588 -1.20 18.16 7.81
C PHE A 588 -0.28 19.09 8.61
N PRO A 589 -0.79 20.15 9.26
CA PRO A 589 0.04 21.11 9.99
C PRO A 589 0.70 20.50 11.23
N THR A 590 0.10 19.44 11.79
CA THR A 590 0.62 18.71 12.94
C THR A 590 0.42 17.23 12.71
N ILE A 591 1.53 16.50 12.64
CA ILE A 591 1.57 15.04 12.54
C ILE A 591 2.09 14.52 13.89
N ASN A 592 1.18 13.90 14.64
CA ASN A 592 1.44 13.45 16.00
C ASN A 592 1.89 11.98 16.00
N PRO A 593 2.83 11.60 16.88
CA PRO A 593 3.15 10.20 17.11
C PRO A 593 1.99 9.50 17.85
N LEU A 594 1.78 8.22 17.57
CA LEU A 594 0.91 7.37 18.39
C LEU A 594 1.47 7.20 19.82
N ASP A 595 0.60 7.31 20.83
CA ASP A 595 0.95 7.21 22.27
C ASP A 595 1.25 5.79 22.76
N TYR A 596 1.00 4.76 21.94
CA TYR A 596 1.27 3.37 22.29
C TYR A 596 2.45 2.81 21.49
N GLU A 597 3.28 2.04 22.19
CA GLU A 597 4.52 1.50 21.66
C GLU A 597 4.27 0.15 20.98
N THR A 598 4.83 -0.06 19.78
CA THR A 598 4.77 -1.36 19.13
C THR A 598 5.92 -2.25 19.62
N ASP A 599 5.62 -3.51 19.89
CA ASP A 599 6.64 -4.52 20.20
C ASP A 599 7.45 -4.94 18.97
N LEU A 600 6.98 -4.60 17.76
CA LEU A 600 7.58 -4.98 16.47
C LEU A 600 7.58 -3.82 15.48
N ILE A 601 8.72 -3.64 14.80
CA ILE A 601 8.94 -2.67 13.72
C ILE A 601 9.44 -3.42 12.49
N ASN A 602 8.69 -3.32 11.40
CA ASN A 602 9.06 -3.87 10.10
C ASN A 602 9.50 -2.74 9.18
N VAL A 603 10.68 -2.88 8.56
CA VAL A 603 11.28 -1.83 7.72
C VAL A 603 11.34 -2.32 6.26
N PRO A 604 10.35 -2.00 5.41
CA PRO A 604 10.32 -2.35 3.99
C PRO A 604 11.05 -1.35 3.07
N GLY A 605 11.74 -0.34 3.63
CA GLY A 605 12.40 0.75 2.90
C GLY A 605 13.37 1.51 3.81
N GLU A 606 13.49 2.83 3.66
CA GLU A 606 14.35 3.64 4.54
C GLU A 606 13.61 4.11 5.81
N LEU A 607 14.22 3.88 6.97
CA LEU A 607 13.79 4.43 8.25
C LEU A 607 14.93 5.25 8.87
N VAL A 608 14.69 6.54 9.13
CA VAL A 608 15.64 7.44 9.80
C VAL A 608 15.07 7.88 11.15
N ILE A 609 15.74 7.49 12.24
CA ILE A 609 15.37 7.85 13.59
C ILE A 609 16.21 9.07 14.02
N ALA A 610 15.54 10.21 14.23
CA ALA A 610 16.16 11.50 14.61
C ALA A 610 16.67 11.50 16.06
N ALA A 611 17.52 12.47 16.41
CA ALA A 611 18.23 12.53 17.69
C ALA A 611 17.32 12.59 18.93
N ASP A 612 16.08 13.07 18.76
CA ASP A 612 15.08 13.40 19.77
C ASP A 612 13.90 12.41 19.85
N ILE A 613 13.83 11.44 18.93
CA ILE A 613 12.75 10.46 18.83
C ILE A 613 13.27 9.09 19.31
N ARG A 614 12.78 8.58 20.46
CA ARG A 614 13.36 7.40 21.15
C ARG A 614 12.30 6.45 21.73
N PHE A 615 12.54 5.14 21.62
CA PHE A 615 11.68 4.06 22.12
C PHE A 615 11.75 3.95 23.64
N LYS A 616 10.64 3.56 24.28
CA LYS A 616 10.53 3.47 25.73
C LYS A 616 10.30 2.02 26.25
N ASN A 617 10.19 1.00 25.37
CA ASN A 617 9.96 -0.42 25.73
C ASN A 617 10.76 -1.49 24.92
N ASN A 618 11.94 -1.15 24.36
CA ASN A 618 12.84 -2.10 23.67
C ASN A 618 12.17 -2.95 22.54
N PRO A 619 11.83 -2.36 21.38
CA PRO A 619 11.11 -3.08 20.32
C PRO A 619 11.92 -4.22 19.69
N THR A 620 11.25 -5.11 18.97
CA THR A 620 11.86 -5.98 17.97
C THR A 620 11.92 -5.26 16.63
N VAL A 621 13.06 -5.29 15.96
CA VAL A 621 13.27 -4.66 14.65
C VAL A 621 13.60 -5.72 13.61
N SER A 622 12.85 -5.75 12.52
CA SER A 622 13.08 -6.62 11.37
C SER A 622 13.27 -5.80 10.10
N VAL A 623 14.40 -6.01 9.42
CA VAL A 623 14.75 -5.36 8.15
C VAL A 623 14.72 -6.40 7.03
N PHE A 624 13.88 -6.17 6.02
CA PHE A 624 13.69 -7.05 4.85
C PHE A 624 14.37 -6.45 3.61
N ASP A 625 14.59 -7.26 2.57
CA ASP A 625 15.29 -6.90 1.33
C ASP A 625 15.00 -5.46 0.84
N ASN A 626 16.06 -4.70 0.57
CA ASN A 626 16.08 -3.25 0.27
C ASN A 626 15.83 -2.27 1.44
N GLY A 627 15.59 -2.78 2.66
CA GLY A 627 15.42 -1.97 3.86
C GLY A 627 16.72 -1.32 4.35
N ARG A 628 16.64 -0.04 4.76
CA ARG A 628 17.72 0.74 5.37
C ARG A 628 17.27 1.27 6.73
N LEU A 629 18.07 1.06 7.76
CA LEU A 629 17.84 1.63 9.09
C LEU A 629 18.97 2.60 9.44
N THR A 630 18.62 3.86 9.68
CA THR A 630 19.56 4.89 10.13
C THR A 630 19.18 5.38 11.51
N VAL A 631 20.13 5.32 12.45
CA VAL A 631 19.96 5.80 13.83
C VAL A 631 20.95 6.92 14.08
N ARG A 632 20.46 8.14 14.31
CA ARG A 632 21.27 9.33 14.60
C ARG A 632 21.22 9.70 16.08
N GLY A 633 22.30 10.25 16.62
CA GLY A 633 22.40 10.76 18.00
C GLY A 633 23.17 9.87 18.97
N THR A 634 23.32 10.31 20.23
CA THR A 634 24.24 9.70 21.23
C THR A 634 23.56 8.84 22.30
N ASP A 635 22.23 8.90 22.41
CA ASP A 635 21.47 8.25 23.48
C ASP A 635 21.27 6.74 23.25
N ALA A 636 20.95 6.02 24.33
CA ALA A 636 20.76 4.57 24.32
C ALA A 636 19.51 4.16 23.51
N LEU A 637 19.72 3.36 22.47
CA LEU A 637 18.66 2.69 21.71
C LEU A 637 18.77 1.18 21.96
N SER A 638 17.84 0.61 22.72
CA SER A 638 17.85 -0.83 23.01
C SER A 638 16.71 -1.55 22.26
N MET A 639 16.97 -2.78 21.82
CA MET A 639 16.03 -3.62 21.09
C MET A 639 16.00 -5.03 21.70
N LYS A 640 14.82 -5.65 21.79
CA LYS A 640 14.70 -7.07 22.16
C LYS A 640 15.39 -7.97 21.13
N LYS A 641 15.16 -7.71 19.84
CA LYS A 641 15.72 -8.51 18.75
C LYS A 641 15.92 -7.67 17.50
N TYR A 642 17.08 -7.79 16.88
CA TYR A 642 17.39 -7.23 15.56
C TYR A 642 17.52 -8.37 14.55
N THR A 643 16.72 -8.34 13.49
CA THR A 643 16.77 -9.33 12.40
C THR A 643 17.03 -8.64 11.07
N GLN A 644 18.02 -9.13 10.33
CA GLN A 644 18.42 -8.61 9.03
C GLN A 644 18.49 -9.72 7.97
N SER A 645 18.03 -9.45 6.74
CA SER A 645 18.10 -10.41 5.62
C SER A 645 19.04 -9.90 4.52
N HIS A 646 19.87 -10.80 3.98
CA HIS A 646 20.79 -10.52 2.89
C HIS A 646 20.60 -11.51 1.74
N THR A 647 20.57 -10.99 0.53
CA THR A 647 20.69 -11.78 -0.69
C THR A 647 22.07 -11.52 -1.28
N LEU A 648 22.97 -12.48 -1.07
CA LEU A 648 24.31 -12.46 -1.65
C LEU A 648 24.22 -12.66 -3.17
N SER A 649 25.12 -12.02 -3.92
CA SER A 649 25.15 -12.15 -5.38
C SER A 649 25.36 -13.61 -5.81
N GLY A 650 24.69 -14.01 -6.89
CA GLY A 650 24.84 -15.32 -7.52
C GLY A 650 24.40 -15.31 -8.98
N TYR A 651 25.17 -16.00 -9.83
CA TYR A 651 24.94 -16.08 -11.28
C TYR A 651 23.66 -16.88 -11.62
N ASP A 652 22.72 -16.33 -12.39
CA ASP A 652 21.83 -17.16 -13.22
C ASP A 652 21.58 -16.50 -14.59
N ASP A 653 21.40 -17.37 -15.57
CA ASP A 653 20.98 -17.04 -16.92
C ASP A 653 19.47 -16.81 -16.87
N ASN A 654 19.06 -15.54 -17.05
CA ASN A 654 17.70 -15.03 -17.24
C ASN A 654 16.92 -14.42 -16.05
N ASN A 655 17.45 -14.32 -14.81
CA ASN A 655 16.75 -13.56 -13.75
C ASN A 655 17.57 -12.37 -13.22
N TRP A 656 17.15 -11.15 -13.57
CA TRP A 656 17.82 -9.88 -13.22
C TRP A 656 17.89 -9.61 -11.70
N SER A 657 16.99 -10.20 -10.90
CA SER A 657 16.87 -9.90 -9.45
C SER A 657 18.06 -10.37 -8.60
N TYR A 658 18.79 -11.40 -9.03
CA TYR A 658 19.97 -11.93 -8.32
C TYR A 658 21.31 -11.42 -8.90
N ARG A 659 21.27 -10.72 -10.04
CA ARG A 659 22.45 -10.11 -10.68
C ARG A 659 22.92 -8.83 -9.97
N ASN A 660 22.03 -8.19 -9.22
CA ASN A 660 22.35 -7.05 -8.35
C ASN A 660 22.06 -7.45 -6.90
N PRO A 661 23.09 -7.67 -6.07
CA PRO A 661 22.88 -8.10 -4.70
C PRO A 661 22.07 -7.04 -3.93
N VAL A 662 20.97 -7.49 -3.34
CA VAL A 662 20.11 -6.66 -2.51
C VAL A 662 20.59 -6.81 -1.07
N TYR A 663 21.23 -5.75 -0.57
CA TYR A 663 21.62 -5.65 0.81
C TYR A 663 20.65 -4.77 1.57
N THR A 664 20.22 -5.25 2.71
CA THR A 664 19.72 -4.40 3.78
C THR A 664 20.91 -3.74 4.47
N ASN A 665 20.74 -2.51 4.96
CA ASN A 665 21.84 -1.77 5.60
C ASN A 665 21.41 -1.18 6.94
N LEU A 666 22.35 -1.17 7.88
CA LEU A 666 22.22 -0.49 9.16
C LEU A 666 23.36 0.52 9.31
N LEU A 667 23.02 1.79 9.45
CA LEU A 667 23.96 2.85 9.78
C LEU A 667 23.57 3.47 11.12
N SER A 668 24.43 3.33 12.13
CA SER A 668 24.21 3.90 13.46
C SER A 668 25.37 4.80 13.85
N GLU A 669 25.05 6.02 14.24
CA GLU A 669 25.97 6.96 14.88
C GLU A 669 25.93 6.82 16.42
N SER A 670 24.95 6.10 16.97
CA SER A 670 24.83 5.89 18.41
C SER A 670 25.77 4.81 18.91
N GLY A 671 26.79 5.21 19.67
CA GLY A 671 27.63 4.28 20.43
C GLY A 671 26.90 3.51 21.54
N ALA A 672 25.66 3.89 21.86
CA ALA A 672 24.84 3.31 22.93
C ALA A 672 23.73 2.38 22.42
N MET A 673 23.63 2.15 21.10
CA MET A 673 22.65 1.22 20.54
C MET A 673 22.98 -0.25 20.86
N ARG A 674 22.00 -1.02 21.36
CA ARG A 674 22.16 -2.41 21.82
C ARG A 674 20.99 -3.28 21.39
N ALA A 675 21.22 -4.59 21.27
CA ALA A 675 20.16 -5.56 21.06
C ALA A 675 20.36 -6.77 21.99
N ASP A 676 19.28 -7.37 22.52
CA ASP A 676 19.42 -8.61 23.30
C ASP A 676 19.78 -9.78 22.38
N SER A 677 19.16 -9.85 21.19
CA SER A 677 19.43 -10.84 20.16
C SER A 677 19.68 -10.19 18.80
N VAL A 678 20.70 -10.68 18.07
CA VAL A 678 20.98 -10.29 16.68
C VAL A 678 20.91 -11.54 15.80
N VAL A 679 20.12 -11.47 14.71
CA VAL A 679 19.89 -12.58 13.78
C VAL A 679 20.06 -12.10 12.34
N TYR A 680 20.88 -12.81 11.56
CA TYR A 680 21.09 -12.55 10.14
C TYR A 680 20.53 -13.72 9.33
N LYS A 681 19.83 -13.44 8.24
CA LYS A 681 19.31 -14.44 7.30
C LYS A 681 20.04 -14.28 5.97
N LEU A 682 20.83 -15.27 5.58
CA LEU A 682 21.59 -15.27 4.33
C LEU A 682 20.93 -16.19 3.31
N ASN A 683 20.53 -15.66 2.17
CA ASN A 683 20.07 -16.48 1.05
C ASN A 683 21.30 -17.04 0.30
N LEU A 684 21.52 -18.35 0.43
CA LEU A 684 22.61 -19.09 -0.20
C LEU A 684 22.17 -19.71 -1.52
N LYS A 685 23.07 -19.69 -2.50
CA LYS A 685 22.88 -20.36 -3.78
C LYS A 685 23.39 -21.80 -3.72
N ARG A 686 22.74 -22.69 -4.48
CA ARG A 686 23.21 -24.06 -4.75
C ARG A 686 24.61 -24.06 -5.39
N GLU A 687 25.50 -24.89 -4.84
CA GLU A 687 26.80 -25.30 -5.41
C GLU A 687 27.74 -24.15 -5.79
N TYR A 688 27.64 -23.02 -5.07
CA TYR A 688 28.49 -21.85 -5.28
C TYR A 688 29.22 -21.43 -4.01
N TRP A 689 30.54 -21.19 -4.10
CA TRP A 689 31.32 -20.67 -2.99
C TRP A 689 31.12 -19.16 -2.85
N GLN A 690 30.56 -18.76 -1.72
CA GLN A 690 30.31 -17.37 -1.36
C GLN A 690 31.34 -16.91 -0.33
N PHE A 691 32.04 -15.82 -0.63
CA PHE A 691 33.08 -15.23 0.21
C PHE A 691 32.41 -14.24 1.16
N ILE A 692 32.42 -14.55 2.45
CA ILE A 692 31.69 -13.81 3.47
C ILE A 692 32.59 -13.45 4.64
N THR A 693 32.28 -12.35 5.30
CA THR A 693 32.74 -12.06 6.66
C THR A 693 31.53 -11.76 7.54
N LEU A 694 31.67 -11.90 8.85
CA LEU A 694 30.60 -11.65 9.81
C LEU A 694 30.95 -10.45 10.70
N PRO A 695 30.02 -9.52 10.99
CA PRO A 695 30.28 -8.40 11.91
C PRO A 695 30.24 -8.81 13.39
N PHE A 696 29.91 -10.06 13.70
CA PHE A 696 29.79 -10.64 15.06
C PHE A 696 30.19 -12.12 15.05
N ASP A 697 30.44 -12.65 16.24
CA ASP A 697 30.81 -14.07 16.39
C ASP A 697 29.58 -14.97 16.26
N VAL A 698 29.73 -16.13 15.61
CA VAL A 698 28.65 -17.11 15.40
C VAL A 698 29.15 -18.52 15.67
N ASN A 699 28.42 -19.30 16.47
CA ASN A 699 28.68 -20.72 16.60
C ASN A 699 28.13 -21.47 15.37
N ARG A 700 28.95 -22.30 14.72
CA ARG A 700 28.51 -23.12 13.57
C ARG A 700 27.32 -24.02 13.94
N ALA A 701 27.30 -24.54 15.17
CA ALA A 701 26.24 -25.41 15.67
C ALA A 701 24.86 -24.72 15.80
N ASP A 702 24.82 -23.40 15.92
CA ASP A 702 23.57 -22.63 16.10
C ASP A 702 22.94 -22.19 14.76
N MET A 703 23.58 -22.49 13.63
CA MET A 703 23.11 -22.09 12.31
C MET A 703 21.97 -23.01 11.82
N GLN A 704 20.92 -22.42 11.23
CA GLN A 704 19.73 -23.16 10.77
C GLN A 704 19.44 -22.88 9.31
N VAL A 705 19.09 -23.91 8.54
CA VAL A 705 18.59 -23.80 7.16
C VAL A 705 17.07 -23.91 7.14
N ASN A 706 16.42 -23.24 6.18
CA ASN A 706 14.95 -23.26 6.04
C ASN A 706 14.41 -24.49 5.26
N ASN A 707 15.29 -25.39 4.83
CA ASN A 707 14.97 -26.61 4.09
C ASN A 707 15.99 -27.72 4.43
N ASP A 708 16.01 -28.81 3.65
CA ASP A 708 16.90 -29.97 3.85
C ASP A 708 18.32 -29.77 3.27
N ALA A 709 18.75 -28.53 3.04
CA ALA A 709 20.07 -28.25 2.48
C ALA A 709 21.21 -28.57 3.45
N LEU A 710 22.31 -29.08 2.90
CA LEU A 710 23.60 -29.25 3.59
C LEU A 710 24.53 -28.11 3.19
N PHE A 711 25.30 -27.59 4.14
CA PHE A 711 26.26 -26.53 3.89
C PHE A 711 27.63 -26.82 4.51
N VAL A 712 28.67 -26.27 3.89
CA VAL A 712 30.06 -26.32 4.34
C VAL A 712 30.60 -24.90 4.48
N ILE A 713 31.39 -24.66 5.53
CA ILE A 713 32.06 -23.39 5.78
C ILE A 713 33.54 -23.65 5.99
N ARG A 714 34.40 -22.88 5.33
CA ARG A 714 35.86 -22.98 5.44
C ARG A 714 36.48 -21.66 5.80
N TYR A 715 37.57 -21.71 6.56
CA TYR A 715 38.45 -20.58 6.81
C TYR A 715 39.72 -20.72 5.98
N TYR A 716 40.37 -19.59 5.72
CA TYR A 716 41.64 -19.56 5.02
C TYR A 716 42.80 -19.73 6.00
N ASP A 717 43.69 -20.66 5.71
CA ASP A 717 44.89 -20.95 6.48
C ASP A 717 46.10 -20.30 5.79
N GLY A 718 46.46 -19.10 6.25
CA GLY A 718 47.59 -18.34 5.71
C GLY A 718 48.94 -18.99 6.00
N LYS A 719 49.05 -19.79 7.07
CA LYS A 719 50.27 -20.54 7.37
C LYS A 719 50.50 -21.67 6.36
N ALA A 720 49.45 -22.43 6.04
CA ALA A 720 49.51 -23.45 5.00
C ALA A 720 49.96 -22.87 3.65
N ARG A 721 49.48 -21.66 3.31
CA ARG A 721 49.92 -20.95 2.09
C ARG A 721 51.39 -20.59 2.15
N ALA A 722 51.85 -20.04 3.27
CA ALA A 722 53.25 -19.66 3.48
C ALA A 722 54.21 -20.86 3.41
N ASP A 723 53.74 -22.04 3.82
CA ASP A 723 54.49 -23.31 3.76
C ASP A 723 54.45 -23.97 2.37
N GLY A 724 53.72 -23.40 1.41
CA GLY A 724 53.58 -23.95 0.06
C GLY A 724 52.65 -25.17 -0.03
N GLU A 725 51.76 -25.37 0.95
CA GLU A 725 50.78 -26.44 0.91
C GLU A 725 49.74 -26.25 -0.21
N THR A 726 49.25 -27.37 -0.75
CA THR A 726 48.23 -27.38 -1.81
C THR A 726 46.80 -27.20 -1.29
N GLY A 727 46.59 -27.07 0.02
CA GLY A 727 45.27 -27.04 0.67
C GLY A 727 45.14 -25.96 1.75
N ASN A 728 44.88 -24.72 1.33
CA ASN A 728 44.82 -23.54 2.21
C ASN A 728 43.42 -23.20 2.71
N TRP A 729 42.41 -23.99 2.33
CA TRP A 729 41.05 -23.89 2.86
C TRP A 729 40.78 -25.04 3.82
N LYS A 730 40.50 -24.72 5.09
CA LYS A 730 40.24 -25.72 6.13
C LYS A 730 38.79 -25.62 6.60
N ASP A 731 38.14 -26.77 6.81
CA ASP A 731 36.76 -26.80 7.30
C ASP A 731 36.68 -26.21 8.71
N VAL A 732 35.69 -25.34 8.94
CA VAL A 732 35.35 -24.88 10.30
C VAL A 732 34.76 -26.07 11.06
N PRO A 733 35.28 -26.49 12.22
CA PRO A 733 34.72 -27.61 12.97
C PRO A 733 33.23 -27.45 13.30
N ALA A 734 32.49 -28.54 13.49
CA ALA A 734 31.04 -28.49 13.75
C ALA A 734 30.68 -27.67 15.01
N ASN A 735 31.54 -27.69 16.02
CA ASN A 735 31.48 -26.90 17.24
C ASN A 735 32.36 -25.63 17.21
N GLY A 736 32.88 -25.27 16.03
CA GLY A 736 33.73 -24.10 15.84
C GLY A 736 32.95 -22.80 15.88
N THR A 737 33.65 -21.73 16.26
CA THR A 737 33.13 -20.35 16.26
C THR A 737 33.71 -19.60 15.07
N LEU A 738 32.83 -19.00 14.27
CA LEU A 738 33.21 -18.03 13.27
C LEU A 738 33.40 -16.68 13.97
N GLN A 739 34.55 -16.06 13.78
CA GLN A 739 34.96 -14.84 14.47
C GLN A 739 34.61 -13.60 13.65
N ALA A 740 34.20 -12.54 14.35
CA ALA A 740 33.85 -11.27 13.76
C ALA A 740 35.02 -10.65 12.97
N GLY A 741 34.79 -10.30 11.71
CA GLY A 741 35.77 -9.68 10.80
C GLY A 741 36.73 -10.66 10.11
N THR A 742 36.70 -11.95 10.46
CA THR A 742 37.43 -12.99 9.74
C THR A 742 36.69 -13.36 8.45
N GLY A 743 37.44 -13.66 7.39
CA GLY A 743 36.89 -14.13 6.12
C GLY A 743 36.62 -15.64 6.15
N TYR A 744 35.50 -16.04 5.56
CA TYR A 744 35.09 -17.42 5.37
C TYR A 744 34.55 -17.63 3.95
N ILE A 745 34.59 -18.86 3.47
CA ILE A 745 33.82 -19.27 2.30
C ILE A 745 32.73 -20.24 2.72
N ILE A 746 31.55 -20.08 2.14
CA ILE A 746 30.38 -20.94 2.40
C ILE A 746 29.77 -21.45 1.10
N GLN A 747 29.33 -22.70 1.10
CA GLN A 747 28.59 -23.30 -0.02
C GLN A 747 27.49 -24.21 0.53
N ALA A 748 26.34 -24.23 -0.15
CA ALA A 748 25.24 -25.15 0.12
C ALA A 748 24.97 -26.07 -1.08
N ASN A 749 24.53 -27.31 -0.84
CA ASN A 749 24.19 -28.26 -1.90
C ASN A 749 22.87 -27.94 -2.63
N LYS A 750 22.05 -27.03 -2.07
CA LYS A 750 20.78 -26.55 -2.63
C LYS A 750 20.61 -25.08 -2.26
N GLN A 751 19.76 -24.37 -2.99
CA GLN A 751 19.37 -23.01 -2.62
C GLN A 751 18.63 -23.05 -1.27
N THR A 752 19.04 -22.22 -0.33
CA THR A 752 18.53 -22.24 1.05
C THR A 752 18.71 -20.90 1.72
N GLN A 753 17.94 -20.61 2.76
CA GLN A 753 18.18 -19.47 3.66
C GLN A 753 18.85 -19.97 4.93
N LEU A 754 20.07 -19.51 5.17
CA LEU A 754 20.84 -19.79 6.38
C LEU A 754 20.61 -18.70 7.42
N THR A 755 20.08 -19.08 8.59
CA THR A 755 19.91 -18.21 9.75
C THR A 755 21.15 -18.28 10.63
N LEU A 756 21.80 -17.14 10.84
CA LEU A 756 22.95 -16.93 11.70
C LEU A 756 22.52 -16.18 12.97
N LYS A 757 22.89 -16.68 14.14
CA LYS A 757 22.60 -16.05 15.43
C LYS A 757 23.90 -15.59 16.08
N ALA A 758 23.96 -14.31 16.47
CA ALA A 758 25.13 -13.76 17.13
C ALA A 758 25.31 -14.33 18.54
N ILE A 759 26.55 -14.61 18.91
CA ILE A 759 26.94 -14.92 20.29
C ILE A 759 26.73 -13.67 21.16
N ASN A 760 26.23 -13.87 22.38
CA ASN A 760 26.00 -12.77 23.31
C ASN A 760 27.31 -12.29 23.97
N ASN A 761 28.12 -11.54 23.23
CA ASN A 761 29.36 -10.91 23.71
C ASN A 761 29.49 -9.47 23.18
N ASP A 762 30.58 -8.78 23.52
CA ASP A 762 30.81 -7.38 23.11
C ASP A 762 30.81 -7.18 21.60
N ASN A 763 31.24 -8.19 20.81
CA ASN A 763 31.27 -8.10 19.35
C ASN A 763 29.87 -7.94 18.75
N LYS A 764 28.83 -8.53 19.36
CA LYS A 764 27.43 -8.39 18.93
C LYS A 764 26.95 -6.93 18.91
N ASN A 765 27.45 -6.08 19.80
CA ASN A 765 26.99 -4.69 19.88
C ASN A 765 27.94 -3.70 19.17
N ARG A 766 29.17 -4.12 18.86
CA ARG A 766 30.13 -3.30 18.09
C ARG A 766 29.60 -2.97 16.69
N LEU A 767 28.73 -3.81 16.11
CA LEU A 767 28.06 -3.55 14.84
C LEU A 767 27.14 -2.32 14.84
N PHE A 768 26.70 -1.86 16.01
CA PHE A 768 25.90 -0.63 16.15
C PHE A 768 26.76 0.60 16.45
N SER A 769 28.05 0.41 16.74
CA SER A 769 28.89 1.48 17.25
C SER A 769 29.30 2.46 16.14
N GLY A 770 29.30 3.75 16.47
CA GLY A 770 29.89 4.80 15.64
C GLY A 770 31.41 4.91 15.73
N ASN A 771 32.09 3.87 16.24
CA ASN A 771 33.52 3.89 16.53
C ASN A 771 34.31 3.08 15.49
N SER A 772 35.56 3.44 15.28
CA SER A 772 36.48 2.69 14.42
C SER A 772 36.70 1.27 14.95
N LEU A 773 36.73 0.29 14.03
CA LEU A 773 36.96 -1.13 14.33
C LEU A 773 38.35 -1.56 13.86
N LYS A 774 39.00 -2.44 14.61
CA LYS A 774 40.37 -2.91 14.33
C LYS A 774 40.40 -4.41 14.15
N ARG A 775 41.28 -4.91 13.27
CA ARG A 775 41.51 -6.34 13.04
C ARG A 775 42.99 -6.66 13.06
N THR A 776 43.36 -7.63 13.88
CA THR A 776 44.72 -8.17 13.95
C THR A 776 45.04 -8.93 12.66
N LEU A 777 46.27 -8.79 12.18
CA LEU A 777 46.79 -9.52 11.04
C LEU A 777 47.90 -10.46 11.52
N ASP A 778 47.79 -11.73 11.14
CA ASP A 778 48.79 -12.73 11.47
C ASP A 778 49.99 -12.66 10.52
N GLU A 779 51.16 -13.01 11.04
CA GLU A 779 52.42 -13.04 10.30
C GLU A 779 52.85 -14.48 10.03
N TYR A 780 53.12 -14.78 8.75
CA TYR A 780 53.54 -16.10 8.31
C TYR A 780 54.76 -15.98 7.39
N ALA A 781 55.92 -16.35 7.90
CA ALA A 781 57.16 -16.38 7.11
C ALA A 781 57.08 -17.47 6.03
N SER A 782 57.64 -17.19 4.85
CA SER A 782 57.65 -18.07 3.68
C SER A 782 58.97 -17.93 2.94
N GLU A 783 59.48 -19.03 2.37
CA GLU A 783 60.63 -19.00 1.44
C GLU A 783 60.30 -18.25 0.15
N PHE A 784 59.02 -18.18 -0.21
CA PHE A 784 58.50 -17.42 -1.33
C PHE A 784 57.75 -16.17 -0.82
N ALA A 785 58.31 -14.98 -1.04
CA ALA A 785 57.75 -13.72 -0.57
C ALA A 785 56.28 -13.47 -1.00
N HIS A 786 55.85 -14.04 -2.13
CA HIS A 786 54.47 -13.93 -2.61
C HIS A 786 53.45 -14.80 -1.86
N ASN A 787 53.91 -15.72 -1.02
CA ASN A 787 53.08 -16.58 -0.18
C ASN A 787 53.10 -16.16 1.30
N ALA A 788 53.98 -15.23 1.68
CA ALA A 788 54.12 -14.78 3.06
C ALA A 788 52.90 -13.97 3.52
N SER A 789 52.49 -14.18 4.78
CA SER A 789 51.57 -13.31 5.54
C SER A 789 50.22 -12.98 4.88
N TRP A 790 49.64 -13.91 4.12
CA TRP A 790 48.27 -13.78 3.62
C TRP A 790 47.23 -13.99 4.72
N ASN A 791 46.35 -13.02 4.86
CA ASN A 791 45.21 -13.05 5.75
C ASN A 791 43.92 -12.96 4.94
N PHE A 792 42.85 -13.58 5.41
CA PHE A 792 41.52 -13.48 4.82
C PHE A 792 40.57 -12.84 5.83
N ILE A 793 40.20 -11.59 5.57
CA ILE A 793 39.38 -10.76 6.45
C ILE A 793 38.21 -10.19 5.65
N GLY A 794 37.46 -9.24 6.20
CA GLY A 794 36.46 -8.54 5.42
C GLY A 794 35.94 -7.28 6.07
N ASN A 795 34.92 -6.70 5.44
CA ASN A 795 34.17 -5.57 5.98
C ASN A 795 33.57 -5.90 7.37
N PRO A 796 34.06 -5.27 8.45
CA PRO A 796 33.62 -5.58 9.81
C PRO A 796 32.27 -4.93 10.17
N TYR A 797 31.69 -4.12 9.28
CA TYR A 797 30.43 -3.42 9.49
C TYR A 797 29.27 -4.09 8.73
N PRO A 798 28.02 -3.96 9.22
CA PRO A 798 26.82 -4.50 8.59
C PRO A 798 26.27 -3.62 7.43
N CYS A 799 27.07 -2.67 6.95
CA CYS A 799 26.73 -1.70 5.91
C CYS A 799 27.85 -1.63 4.86
N PHE A 800 27.63 -0.88 3.78
CA PHE A 800 28.68 -0.62 2.79
C PHE A 800 29.84 0.17 3.42
N TYR A 801 31.06 -0.03 2.91
CA TYR A 801 32.27 0.58 3.46
C TYR A 801 33.22 1.08 2.37
N ASP A 802 33.54 2.39 2.35
CA ASP A 802 34.54 2.98 1.45
C ASP A 802 35.96 2.63 1.92
N ILE A 803 36.71 1.92 1.06
CA ILE A 803 38.06 1.45 1.40
C ILE A 803 39.06 2.58 1.63
N TYR A 804 38.75 3.81 1.19
CA TYR A 804 39.57 4.99 1.44
C TYR A 804 39.80 5.28 2.93
N TYR A 805 38.85 4.90 3.78
CA TYR A 805 38.92 5.12 5.22
C TYR A 805 39.57 3.94 5.97
N MET A 806 40.24 3.04 5.26
CA MET A 806 41.12 2.05 5.89
C MET A 806 42.49 2.68 6.17
N ASP A 807 43.01 2.45 7.37
CA ASP A 807 44.40 2.78 7.70
C ASP A 807 45.32 1.66 7.16
N TYR A 808 45.40 1.55 5.83
CA TYR A 808 46.09 0.47 5.13
C TYR A 808 46.51 0.88 3.70
N THR A 809 47.77 0.65 3.35
CA THR A 809 48.37 1.11 2.08
C THR A 809 48.59 0.00 1.05
N SER A 810 48.56 -1.28 1.44
CA SER A 810 48.68 -2.38 0.48
C SER A 810 47.37 -2.68 -0.25
N PRO A 811 47.41 -3.18 -1.49
CA PRO A 811 46.21 -3.62 -2.18
C PRO A 811 45.47 -4.73 -1.45
N ILE A 812 44.16 -4.77 -1.65
CA ILE A 812 43.31 -5.88 -1.24
C ILE A 812 42.89 -6.70 -2.46
N THR A 813 42.77 -8.01 -2.29
CA THR A 813 42.36 -8.92 -3.36
C THR A 813 40.96 -9.45 -3.08
N ILE A 814 40.00 -9.09 -3.92
CA ILE A 814 38.59 -9.45 -3.80
C ILE A 814 38.22 -10.54 -4.81
N TRP A 815 37.25 -11.39 -4.44
CA TRP A 815 36.63 -12.30 -5.39
C TRP A 815 35.59 -11.56 -6.23
N ASP A 816 35.86 -11.38 -7.52
CA ASP A 816 34.89 -10.85 -8.48
C ASP A 816 33.92 -11.96 -8.90
N THR A 817 32.74 -11.94 -8.29
CA THR A 817 31.67 -12.90 -8.60
C THR A 817 31.19 -12.85 -10.06
N ARG A 818 31.34 -11.73 -10.77
CA ARG A 818 30.89 -11.59 -12.17
C ARG A 818 31.85 -12.31 -13.11
N ASN A 819 33.14 -12.11 -12.94
CA ASN A 819 34.18 -12.66 -13.80
C ASN A 819 34.79 -13.96 -13.26
N ARG A 820 34.34 -14.43 -12.09
CA ARG A 820 34.87 -15.61 -11.39
C ARG A 820 36.39 -15.58 -11.27
N THR A 821 36.94 -14.43 -10.90
CA THR A 821 38.38 -14.22 -10.79
C THR A 821 38.70 -13.37 -9.57
N TYR A 822 39.96 -13.39 -9.15
CA TYR A 822 40.45 -12.50 -8.11
C TYR A 822 40.91 -11.18 -8.72
N THR A 823 40.32 -10.09 -8.23
CA THR A 823 40.67 -8.72 -8.62
C THR A 823 41.41 -8.05 -7.49
N ALA A 824 42.61 -7.54 -7.77
CA ALA A 824 43.33 -6.69 -6.84
C ALA A 824 42.84 -5.24 -6.96
N VAL A 825 42.64 -4.59 -5.82
CA VAL A 825 42.14 -3.22 -5.69
C VAL A 825 43.12 -2.44 -4.82
N SER A 826 43.62 -1.32 -5.36
CA SER A 826 44.48 -0.39 -4.62
C SER A 826 43.61 0.43 -3.67
N THR A 827 43.94 0.40 -2.38
CA THR A 827 43.28 1.26 -1.39
C THR A 827 43.60 2.74 -1.58
N GLU A 828 44.61 3.07 -2.40
CA GLU A 828 45.02 4.45 -2.72
C GLU A 828 44.37 4.98 -3.99
N ASP A 829 44.34 4.17 -5.05
CA ASP A 829 43.98 4.63 -6.39
C ASP A 829 42.52 4.34 -6.75
N ASP A 830 41.92 3.30 -6.15
CA ASP A 830 40.59 2.84 -6.54
C ASP A 830 39.48 3.40 -5.66
N ASN A 831 38.40 3.80 -6.32
CA ASN A 831 37.13 4.10 -5.67
C ASN A 831 36.29 2.82 -5.54
N TYR A 832 36.64 2.01 -4.55
CA TYR A 832 35.92 0.75 -4.28
C TYR A 832 35.15 0.82 -2.97
N ILE A 833 33.89 0.39 -3.01
CA ILE A 833 33.03 0.27 -1.83
C ILE A 833 32.82 -1.20 -1.54
N LEU A 834 33.27 -1.66 -0.38
CA LEU A 834 32.98 -3.01 0.09
C LEU A 834 31.50 -3.13 0.41
N SER A 835 30.88 -4.19 -0.10
CA SER A 835 29.52 -4.59 0.27
C SER A 835 29.46 -5.05 1.72
N PRO A 836 28.28 -5.01 2.37
CA PRO A 836 28.07 -5.65 3.66
C PRO A 836 28.52 -7.12 3.60
N MET A 837 29.27 -7.57 4.61
CA MET A 837 29.77 -8.94 4.70
C MET A 837 30.73 -9.37 3.59
N GLN A 838 31.26 -8.45 2.76
CA GLN A 838 32.25 -8.79 1.74
C GLN A 838 33.60 -9.11 2.36
N ALA A 839 34.13 -10.29 2.05
CA ALA A 839 35.48 -10.71 2.44
C ALA A 839 36.51 -10.46 1.32
N PHE A 840 37.75 -10.25 1.72
CA PHE A 840 38.88 -9.98 0.85
C PHE A 840 40.19 -10.50 1.45
N PHE A 841 41.13 -10.80 0.57
CA PHE A 841 42.49 -11.20 0.92
C PHE A 841 43.37 -9.98 1.07
N ILE A 842 44.32 -10.10 1.97
CA ILE A 842 45.28 -9.05 2.28
C ILE A 842 46.62 -9.70 2.59
N GLN A 843 47.68 -9.19 1.97
CA GLN A 843 49.04 -9.60 2.29
C GLN A 843 49.62 -8.59 3.29
N LYS A 844 49.85 -9.01 4.53
CA LYS A 844 50.33 -8.14 5.62
C LYS A 844 51.77 -7.64 5.35
N PRO A 845 52.04 -6.30 5.40
CA PRO A 845 53.38 -5.74 5.50
C PRO A 845 54.09 -6.11 6.80
N VAL A 846 55.41 -6.18 6.77
CA VAL A 846 56.25 -6.61 7.91
C VAL A 846 55.94 -5.79 9.19
N GLU A 847 55.78 -4.46 9.07
CA GLU A 847 55.67 -3.55 10.21
C GLU A 847 54.25 -3.39 10.80
N MET A 848 53.21 -3.91 10.15
CA MET A 848 51.82 -3.59 10.50
C MET A 848 51.13 -4.71 11.29
N LYS A 849 50.68 -4.44 12.52
CA LYS A 849 50.04 -5.45 13.38
C LYS A 849 48.53 -5.59 13.20
N GLU A 850 47.87 -4.52 12.79
CA GLU A 850 46.41 -4.46 12.66
C GLU A 850 46.02 -3.52 11.54
N ILE A 851 44.83 -3.74 10.99
CA ILE A 851 44.15 -2.82 10.08
C ILE A 851 43.00 -2.14 10.82
N SER A 852 42.87 -0.82 10.65
CA SER A 852 41.79 -0.03 11.24
C SER A 852 40.78 0.39 10.18
N PHE A 853 39.49 0.25 10.50
CA PHE A 853 38.35 0.66 9.69
C PHE A 853 37.63 1.82 10.37
N SER A 854 37.82 3.05 9.87
CA SER A 854 37.23 4.25 10.47
C SER A 854 35.72 4.32 10.31
N ALA A 855 35.03 4.97 11.26
CA ALA A 855 33.57 5.07 11.24
C ALA A 855 33.02 5.89 10.06
N GLU A 856 33.82 6.81 9.52
CA GLU A 856 33.53 7.70 8.40
C GLU A 856 33.39 6.96 7.07
N GLY A 857 33.98 5.76 6.95
CA GLY A 857 33.86 4.93 5.74
C GLY A 857 32.50 4.25 5.59
N ARG A 858 31.65 4.26 6.62
CA ARG A 858 30.36 3.55 6.61
C ARG A 858 29.30 4.29 5.80
N GLN A 859 28.59 3.56 4.94
CA GLN A 859 27.54 4.12 4.08
C GLN A 859 26.38 3.15 3.81
N LEU A 860 25.25 3.70 3.36
CA LEU A 860 24.01 2.96 3.11
C LEU A 860 23.92 2.35 1.70
N ASP A 861 24.81 2.72 0.79
CA ASP A 861 24.84 2.32 -0.61
C ASP A 861 26.28 2.16 -1.12
N ALA A 862 26.43 1.64 -2.33
CA ALA A 862 27.71 1.45 -3.01
C ALA A 862 28.24 2.72 -3.72
N THR A 863 27.64 3.89 -3.47
CA THR A 863 27.99 5.14 -4.16
C THR A 863 29.27 5.76 -3.57
N VAL A 864 30.23 6.11 -4.43
CA VAL A 864 31.44 6.83 -4.04
C VAL A 864 31.09 8.29 -3.76
N ARG A 865 31.39 8.79 -2.56
CA ARG A 865 31.06 10.16 -2.10
C ARG A 865 32.28 11.06 -2.11
N GLN A 866 32.08 12.38 -2.12
CA GLN A 866 33.19 13.33 -1.97
C GLN A 866 33.85 13.16 -0.60
N ARG A 867 35.18 12.98 -0.60
CA ARG A 867 36.00 12.75 0.59
C ARG A 867 36.47 14.10 1.14
N THR A 868 36.22 14.35 2.43
CA THR A 868 36.45 15.66 3.08
C THR A 868 37.75 15.74 3.88
N THR A 869 38.44 14.61 4.08
CA THR A 869 39.76 14.52 4.73
C THR A 869 40.85 14.19 3.72
N THR A 870 41.97 14.92 3.78
CA THR A 870 43.19 14.65 3.00
C THR A 870 43.97 13.48 3.63
N ARG A 871 43.96 12.30 2.98
CA ARG A 871 45.04 11.31 3.15
C ARG A 871 46.39 11.97 2.81
N SER A 872 47.50 11.45 3.34
CA SER A 872 48.85 11.81 2.86
C SER A 872 48.85 11.82 1.33
N ALA A 873 49.34 12.92 0.73
CA ALA A 873 49.21 13.13 -0.70
C ALA A 873 49.79 11.94 -1.47
N ILE A 874 48.97 11.35 -2.35
CA ILE A 874 49.47 10.48 -3.41
C ILE A 874 50.44 11.35 -4.23
N SER A 875 51.63 10.84 -4.51
CA SER A 875 52.63 11.55 -5.32
C SER A 875 51.98 12.06 -6.61
N SER A 876 52.08 13.37 -6.88
CA SER A 876 51.40 14.02 -8.01
C SER A 876 51.86 13.50 -9.37
N ASP A 877 52.98 12.79 -9.40
CA ASP A 877 53.67 12.37 -10.60
C ASP A 877 53.48 10.87 -10.89
N ARG A 878 52.58 10.18 -10.16
CA ARG A 878 52.21 8.77 -10.42
C ARG A 878 51.34 8.63 -11.67
N THR A 879 51.67 7.65 -12.52
CA THR A 879 50.88 7.25 -13.69
C THR A 879 50.34 5.83 -13.52
N VAL A 880 49.03 5.64 -13.67
CA VAL A 880 48.35 4.34 -13.53
C VAL A 880 47.86 3.87 -14.89
N PHE A 881 48.10 2.60 -15.23
CA PHE A 881 47.61 1.94 -16.43
C PHE A 881 46.82 0.67 -16.06
N ASN A 882 45.53 0.65 -16.42
CA ASN A 882 44.65 -0.50 -16.17
C ASN A 882 44.42 -1.29 -17.46
N PHE A 883 44.75 -2.58 -17.45
CA PHE A 883 44.59 -3.47 -18.60
C PHE A 883 43.52 -4.53 -18.35
N ALA A 884 42.86 -4.97 -19.42
CA ALA A 884 41.88 -6.05 -19.38
C ALA A 884 42.10 -7.06 -20.50
N LEU A 885 41.87 -8.33 -20.18
CA LEU A 885 41.82 -9.45 -21.11
C LEU A 885 40.40 -10.02 -21.13
N ASN A 886 39.76 -10.05 -22.29
CA ASN A 886 38.38 -10.46 -22.48
C ASN A 886 38.27 -11.60 -23.52
N ASP A 887 37.51 -12.66 -23.23
CA ASP A 887 37.25 -13.79 -24.14
C ASP A 887 35.83 -13.79 -24.77
N GLY A 888 35.07 -12.73 -24.55
CA GLY A 888 33.66 -12.57 -24.90
C GLY A 888 32.67 -12.95 -23.80
N ILE A 889 33.13 -13.64 -22.74
CA ILE A 889 32.29 -14.10 -21.61
C ILE A 889 32.83 -13.58 -20.28
N TYR A 890 34.14 -13.70 -20.06
CA TYR A 890 34.84 -13.34 -18.84
C TYR A 890 35.89 -12.26 -19.12
N THR A 891 36.11 -11.39 -18.15
CA THR A 891 37.15 -10.36 -18.20
C THR A 891 38.01 -10.43 -16.96
N ASP A 892 39.33 -10.48 -17.16
CA ASP A 892 40.30 -10.40 -16.07
C ASP A 892 41.19 -9.16 -16.24
N ARG A 893 41.70 -8.63 -15.13
CA ARG A 893 42.35 -7.32 -15.08
C ARG A 893 43.73 -7.39 -14.43
N THR A 894 44.62 -6.52 -14.91
CA THR A 894 45.91 -6.25 -14.28
C THR A 894 46.22 -4.75 -14.35
N ARG A 895 47.07 -4.26 -13.43
CA ARG A 895 47.49 -2.86 -13.37
C ARG A 895 49.00 -2.73 -13.37
N ILE A 896 49.48 -1.72 -14.08
CA ILE A 896 50.85 -1.22 -13.98
C ILE A 896 50.79 0.19 -13.42
N VAL A 897 51.63 0.50 -12.44
CA VAL A 897 51.79 1.85 -11.91
C VAL A 897 53.23 2.28 -12.11
N ILE A 898 53.44 3.46 -12.68
CA ILE A 898 54.72 4.15 -12.71
C ILE A 898 54.72 5.18 -11.58
N ASN A 899 55.63 5.01 -10.62
CA ASN A 899 55.84 5.95 -9.53
C ASN A 899 57.28 6.48 -9.56
N PRO A 900 57.50 7.75 -9.97
CA PRO A 900 58.85 8.32 -10.05
C PRO A 900 59.58 8.42 -8.70
N GLU A 901 58.85 8.37 -7.59
CA GLU A 901 59.41 8.46 -6.24
C GLU A 901 59.68 7.07 -5.62
N ALA A 902 59.60 5.98 -6.39
CA ALA A 902 59.79 4.61 -5.92
C ALA A 902 61.26 4.23 -5.61
N SER A 903 61.47 3.46 -4.54
CA SER A 903 62.70 2.90 -3.98
C SER A 903 62.56 1.42 -3.56
N MET A 904 63.54 0.59 -3.93
CA MET A 904 63.45 -0.89 -3.89
C MET A 904 63.04 -1.52 -2.54
N ASP A 905 63.29 -0.85 -1.41
CA ASP A 905 63.02 -1.37 -0.05
C ASP A 905 61.62 -1.01 0.51
N TYR A 906 60.96 0.06 0.03
CA TYR A 906 59.72 0.60 0.63
C TYR A 906 58.43 0.13 -0.07
N GLU A 907 58.45 -0.21 -1.37
CA GLU A 907 57.20 -0.43 -2.15
C GLU A 907 56.81 -1.89 -2.44
N MET A 908 57.52 -2.91 -1.92
CA MET A 908 57.05 -4.31 -2.03
C MET A 908 55.63 -4.53 -1.46
N SER A 909 55.22 -3.66 -0.53
CA SER A 909 53.89 -3.67 0.07
C SER A 909 52.79 -3.13 -0.85
N ARG A 910 53.12 -2.46 -1.97
CA ARG A 910 52.14 -1.87 -2.90
C ARG A 910 51.87 -2.72 -4.13
N ASP A 911 52.71 -3.73 -4.37
CA ASP A 911 52.44 -4.76 -5.37
C ASP A 911 51.35 -5.74 -4.89
N ALA A 912 50.53 -6.22 -5.82
CA ALA A 912 49.58 -7.29 -5.55
C ALA A 912 49.97 -8.54 -6.33
N ALA A 913 50.27 -9.64 -5.62
CA ALA A 913 50.48 -10.93 -6.27
C ALA A 913 49.19 -11.39 -6.97
N LYS A 914 49.32 -12.02 -8.15
CA LYS A 914 48.16 -12.53 -8.89
C LYS A 914 47.60 -13.78 -8.20
N PHE A 915 46.34 -13.70 -7.79
CA PHE A 915 45.55 -14.88 -7.44
C PHE A 915 44.91 -15.42 -8.72
N MET A 916 45.26 -16.66 -9.07
CA MET A 916 44.66 -17.33 -10.23
C MET A 916 43.26 -17.82 -9.86
N SER A 917 42.31 -17.71 -10.79
CA SER A 917 40.99 -18.32 -10.61
C SER A 917 41.09 -19.85 -10.51
N ASP A 918 40.28 -20.43 -9.63
CA ASP A 918 40.07 -21.88 -9.55
C ASP A 918 39.19 -22.39 -10.71
N ASP A 919 38.46 -21.49 -11.38
CA ASP A 919 37.71 -21.79 -12.60
C ASP A 919 38.64 -21.72 -13.80
N LYS A 920 39.02 -22.90 -14.31
CA LYS A 920 40.01 -23.07 -15.37
C LYS A 920 39.58 -22.46 -16.71
N ASP A 921 38.30 -22.18 -16.90
CA ASP A 921 37.81 -21.58 -18.15
C ASP A 921 38.01 -20.06 -18.18
N VAL A 922 38.30 -19.43 -17.03
CA VAL A 922 38.42 -17.99 -16.90
C VAL A 922 39.80 -17.52 -17.40
N PRO A 923 39.89 -16.59 -18.37
CA PRO A 923 41.17 -16.02 -18.77
C PRO A 923 41.80 -15.25 -17.61
N GLN A 924 43.12 -15.24 -17.53
CA GLN A 924 43.85 -14.48 -16.50
C GLN A 924 44.93 -13.63 -17.15
N LEU A 925 45.07 -12.39 -16.70
CA LEU A 925 46.05 -11.42 -17.14
C LEU A 925 46.91 -11.00 -15.95
N PHE A 926 48.22 -10.96 -16.16
CA PHE A 926 49.19 -10.59 -15.14
C PHE A 926 50.46 -10.02 -15.76
N THR A 927 51.23 -9.28 -14.97
CA THR A 927 52.58 -8.86 -15.36
C THR A 927 53.62 -9.76 -14.71
N LEU A 928 54.81 -9.82 -15.31
CA LEU A 928 55.92 -10.62 -14.80
C LEU A 928 57.11 -9.75 -14.40
N ASP A 929 57.77 -10.13 -13.31
CA ASP A 929 59.12 -9.65 -13.01
C ASP A 929 60.20 -10.58 -13.60
N ALA A 930 61.47 -10.18 -13.49
CA ALA A 930 62.62 -10.95 -13.97
C ALA A 930 62.79 -12.33 -13.30
N THR A 931 62.08 -12.59 -12.19
CA THR A 931 62.06 -13.88 -11.48
C THR A 931 60.92 -14.80 -11.94
N GLY A 932 60.04 -14.31 -12.82
CA GLY A 932 58.88 -15.04 -13.34
C GLY A 932 57.66 -15.00 -12.43
N LYS A 933 57.60 -14.10 -11.44
CA LYS A 933 56.46 -13.96 -10.52
C LYS A 933 55.32 -13.17 -11.17
N TYR A 934 54.08 -13.55 -10.86
CA TYR A 934 52.87 -12.96 -11.44
C TYR A 934 52.27 -11.88 -10.54
N TYR A 935 52.01 -10.71 -11.11
CA TYR A 935 51.40 -9.58 -10.42
C TYR A 935 50.09 -9.16 -11.06
N ALA A 936 49.09 -8.91 -10.22
CA ALA A 936 47.83 -8.27 -10.57
C ALA A 936 47.91 -6.73 -10.49
N ILE A 937 48.77 -6.21 -9.60
CA ILE A 937 49.18 -4.80 -9.56
C ILE A 937 50.70 -4.79 -9.45
N ASN A 938 51.36 -4.14 -10.39
CA ASN A 938 52.81 -4.00 -10.44
C ASN A 938 53.18 -2.51 -10.41
N GLU A 939 53.66 -2.03 -9.27
CA GLU A 939 54.16 -0.64 -9.12
C GLU A 939 55.66 -0.51 -9.41
N ARG A 940 56.32 -1.62 -9.78
CA ARG A 940 57.76 -1.69 -10.03
C ARG A 940 58.08 -2.26 -11.42
N PRO A 941 57.56 -1.67 -12.52
CA PRO A 941 57.99 -2.06 -13.86
C PRO A 941 59.50 -1.77 -14.03
N LEU A 942 60.23 -2.65 -14.71
CA LEU A 942 61.67 -2.50 -14.92
C LEU A 942 62.00 -1.15 -15.60
N GLY A 943 63.06 -0.48 -15.15
CA GLY A 943 63.42 0.90 -15.52
C GLY A 943 63.83 1.14 -16.99
N ASN A 944 63.62 0.17 -17.89
CA ASN A 944 63.84 0.32 -19.33
C ASN A 944 62.53 0.61 -20.11
N GLY A 945 61.39 0.77 -19.42
CA GLY A 945 60.10 1.09 -20.03
C GLY A 945 59.40 -0.10 -20.69
N ILE A 946 59.93 -1.32 -20.50
CA ILE A 946 59.38 -2.57 -21.05
C ILE A 946 58.82 -3.41 -19.91
N VAL A 947 57.55 -3.80 -20.01
CA VAL A 947 56.86 -4.66 -19.04
C VAL A 947 56.42 -5.95 -19.72
N SER A 948 56.88 -7.09 -19.21
CA SER A 948 56.44 -8.40 -19.68
C SER A 948 55.01 -8.68 -19.21
N VAL A 949 54.14 -9.07 -20.16
CA VAL A 949 52.75 -9.41 -19.89
C VAL A 949 52.51 -10.88 -20.17
N GLY A 950 51.91 -11.55 -19.19
CA GLY A 950 51.53 -12.95 -19.27
C GLY A 950 50.03 -13.10 -19.23
N ILE A 951 49.56 -14.10 -19.96
CA ILE A 951 48.16 -14.51 -19.93
C ILE A 951 48.04 -16.01 -19.64
N TYR A 952 46.93 -16.39 -19.05
CA TYR A 952 46.40 -17.75 -19.06
C TYR A 952 45.08 -17.74 -19.82
N THR A 953 44.94 -18.64 -20.78
CA THR A 953 43.75 -18.81 -21.59
C THR A 953 43.10 -20.14 -21.23
N GLY A 954 41.86 -20.11 -20.75
CA GLY A 954 41.20 -21.31 -20.25
C GLY A 954 40.79 -22.30 -21.35
N LYS A 955 40.46 -21.77 -22.53
CA LYS A 955 40.06 -22.52 -23.73
C LYS A 955 40.71 -21.95 -24.98
N SER A 956 40.79 -22.73 -26.04
CA SER A 956 41.24 -22.20 -27.34
C SER A 956 40.17 -21.25 -27.90
N GLY A 957 40.57 -20.05 -28.30
CA GLY A 957 39.60 -19.02 -28.71
C GLY A 957 40.21 -17.68 -29.05
N THR A 958 39.33 -16.69 -29.24
CA THR A 958 39.68 -15.30 -29.51
C THR A 958 39.64 -14.49 -28.23
N TYR A 959 40.68 -13.72 -28.00
CA TYR A 959 40.86 -12.88 -26.83
C TYR A 959 41.20 -11.46 -27.25
N THR A 960 40.72 -10.49 -26.48
CA THR A 960 40.99 -9.06 -26.69
C THR A 960 41.71 -8.49 -25.48
N LEU A 961 42.90 -7.94 -25.70
CA LEU A 961 43.67 -7.18 -24.72
C LEU A 961 43.47 -5.68 -24.97
N SER A 962 43.13 -4.93 -23.93
CA SER A 962 42.89 -3.48 -24.03
C SER A 962 43.41 -2.71 -22.82
N LEU A 963 43.72 -1.43 -23.03
CA LEU A 963 43.88 -0.44 -21.97
C LEU A 963 42.47 0.10 -21.63
N VAL A 964 42.06 -0.03 -20.37
CA VAL A 964 40.72 0.32 -19.90
C VAL A 964 40.66 1.75 -19.36
N ASP A 965 41.70 2.18 -18.64
CA ASP A 965 41.79 3.51 -18.04
C ASP A 965 43.27 3.86 -17.77
N ALA A 966 43.64 5.13 -17.96
CA ALA A 966 44.96 5.67 -17.68
C ALA A 966 44.88 7.10 -17.11
N THR A 967 45.65 7.38 -16.05
CA THR A 967 45.56 8.67 -15.33
C THR A 967 46.32 9.82 -16.01
N VAL A 968 47.18 9.53 -16.99
CA VAL A 968 47.92 10.54 -17.77
C VAL A 968 47.84 10.18 -19.27
N THR A 969 47.30 11.09 -20.10
CA THR A 969 46.97 10.83 -21.52
C THR A 969 48.07 11.25 -22.52
N ALA A 970 49.31 11.43 -22.05
CA ALA A 970 50.45 11.82 -22.90
C ALA A 970 51.37 10.65 -23.26
N ASP A 971 51.00 9.43 -22.87
CA ASP A 971 51.75 8.20 -23.04
C ASP A 971 51.31 7.36 -24.24
N GLU A 972 52.27 6.99 -25.08
CA GLU A 972 52.11 5.89 -26.02
C GLU A 972 52.25 4.56 -25.27
N VAL A 973 51.23 3.70 -25.34
CA VAL A 973 51.22 2.36 -24.73
C VAL A 973 51.26 1.34 -25.86
N ILE A 974 52.46 0.88 -26.23
CA ILE A 974 52.64 -0.03 -27.36
C ILE A 974 52.70 -1.47 -26.85
N LEU A 975 51.77 -2.31 -27.33
CA LEU A 975 51.82 -3.76 -27.15
C LEU A 975 52.54 -4.40 -28.33
N THR A 976 53.58 -5.17 -28.06
CA THR A 976 54.25 -6.01 -29.04
C THR A 976 53.87 -7.47 -28.81
N ASP A 977 53.28 -8.10 -29.84
CA ASP A 977 53.09 -9.56 -29.89
C ASP A 977 54.28 -10.21 -30.59
N LYS A 978 55.20 -10.79 -29.81
CA LYS A 978 56.42 -11.43 -30.32
C LYS A 978 56.14 -12.65 -31.20
N GLN A 979 54.95 -13.25 -31.11
CA GLN A 979 54.59 -14.41 -31.92
C GLN A 979 54.22 -13.99 -33.35
N THR A 980 53.53 -12.87 -33.51
CA THR A 980 53.06 -12.38 -34.82
C THR A 980 53.94 -11.26 -35.38
N GLY A 981 54.79 -10.65 -34.54
CA GLY A 981 55.55 -9.44 -34.86
C GLY A 981 54.68 -8.17 -34.94
N SER A 982 53.43 -8.23 -34.50
CA SER A 982 52.51 -7.09 -34.55
C SER A 982 52.76 -6.13 -33.40
N GLU A 983 52.71 -4.83 -33.68
CA GLU A 983 52.71 -3.77 -32.67
C GLU A 983 51.36 -3.04 -32.70
N THR A 984 50.79 -2.75 -31.53
CA THR A 984 49.49 -2.08 -31.40
C THR A 984 49.53 -1.03 -30.31
N ARG A 985 49.05 0.18 -30.62
CA ARG A 985 48.89 1.28 -29.66
C ARG A 985 47.64 1.06 -28.84
N LEU A 986 47.79 0.47 -27.65
CA LEU A 986 46.66 0.13 -26.77
C LEU A 986 45.94 1.35 -26.20
N ASP A 987 46.58 2.52 -26.20
CA ASP A 987 45.97 3.80 -25.88
C ASP A 987 45.01 4.33 -26.97
N LEU A 988 45.10 3.80 -28.20
CA LEU A 988 44.23 4.16 -29.32
C LEU A 988 43.24 3.05 -29.69
N ASP A 989 43.69 1.79 -29.68
CA ASP A 989 42.92 0.63 -30.15
C ASP A 989 43.14 -0.61 -29.26
N SER A 990 42.15 -1.50 -29.18
CA SER A 990 42.32 -2.82 -28.53
C SER A 990 43.00 -3.82 -29.46
N TYR A 991 43.79 -4.76 -28.91
CA TYR A 991 44.44 -5.83 -29.68
C TYR A 991 43.68 -7.16 -29.53
N THR A 992 43.22 -7.72 -30.64
CA THR A 992 42.54 -9.03 -30.66
C THR A 992 43.43 -10.10 -31.27
N PHE A 993 43.52 -11.24 -30.60
CA PHE A 993 44.37 -12.36 -31.01
C PHE A 993 43.71 -13.71 -30.70
N THR A 994 44.24 -14.77 -31.29
CA THR A 994 43.87 -16.15 -30.97
C THR A 994 44.95 -16.82 -30.13
N ALA A 995 44.53 -17.70 -29.22
CA ALA A 995 45.42 -18.47 -28.37
C ALA A 995 44.80 -19.84 -28.06
N GLU A 996 45.65 -20.87 -27.95
CA GLU A 996 45.29 -22.17 -27.41
C GLU A 996 45.13 -22.11 -25.89
N ALA A 997 44.47 -23.11 -25.29
CA ALA A 997 44.36 -23.20 -23.83
C ALA A 997 45.74 -23.38 -23.16
N GLY A 998 46.04 -22.61 -22.11
CA GLY A 998 47.26 -22.73 -21.32
C GLY A 998 47.92 -21.40 -20.96
N PHE A 999 49.12 -21.49 -20.39
CA PHE A 999 49.92 -20.32 -20.03
C PHE A 999 50.69 -19.79 -21.24
N CYS A 1000 50.67 -18.47 -21.41
CA CYS A 1000 51.44 -17.76 -22.41
C CYS A 1000 52.16 -16.58 -21.73
N THR A 1001 53.39 -16.81 -21.26
CA THR A 1001 54.15 -15.87 -20.42
C THR A 1001 55.27 -15.12 -21.15
N ASN A 1002 55.56 -15.46 -22.42
CA ASN A 1002 56.65 -14.88 -23.20
C ASN A 1002 56.21 -14.40 -24.59
N ARG A 1003 54.93 -14.03 -24.75
CA ARG A 1003 54.38 -13.55 -26.03
C ARG A 1003 54.24 -12.04 -26.10
N PHE A 1004 53.81 -11.41 -25.00
CA PHE A 1004 53.43 -10.01 -24.99
C PHE A 1004 54.41 -9.15 -24.18
N GLU A 1005 54.78 -8.01 -24.74
CA GLU A 1005 55.55 -6.96 -24.08
C GLU A 1005 54.83 -5.62 -24.24
N LEU A 1006 54.76 -4.84 -23.17
CA LEU A 1006 54.24 -3.48 -23.18
C LEU A 1006 55.39 -2.49 -23.10
N HIS A 1007 55.42 -1.53 -24.03
CA HIS A 1007 56.37 -0.42 -24.04
C HIS A 1007 55.63 0.87 -23.68
N LEU A 1008 56.08 1.52 -22.61
CA LEU A 1008 55.51 2.77 -22.08
C LEU A 1008 56.49 3.92 -22.37
N THR A 1009 56.03 5.03 -22.95
CA THR A 1009 56.90 6.07 -23.53
C THR A 1009 57.23 7.28 -22.64
N THR A 1010 56.51 7.53 -21.55
CA THR A 1010 56.91 8.55 -20.56
C THR A 1010 58.01 8.06 -19.62
N ARG A 1011 58.96 8.97 -19.41
CA ARG A 1011 60.00 9.06 -18.37
C ARG A 1011 60.11 7.85 -17.44
N THR A 1012 60.91 6.89 -17.88
CA THR A 1012 61.69 6.00 -17.03
C THR A 1012 62.58 6.81 -16.09
N ILE A 1013 62.06 7.14 -14.91
CA ILE A 1013 62.89 7.32 -13.72
C ILE A 1013 62.19 6.63 -12.55
N THR A 1014 62.18 5.30 -12.54
CA THR A 1014 62.49 4.63 -11.27
C THR A 1014 64.00 4.75 -11.16
N GLY A 1015 64.49 5.52 -10.20
CA GLY A 1015 65.91 5.84 -10.06
C GLY A 1015 66.79 4.58 -10.13
N VAL A 1016 67.43 4.38 -11.27
CA VAL A 1016 68.73 3.72 -11.36
C VAL A 1016 69.60 4.71 -12.10
N GLU A 1017 70.31 5.55 -11.35
CA GLU A 1017 71.53 6.14 -11.88
C GLU A 1017 72.42 4.99 -12.34
N GLU A 1018 72.86 5.14 -13.59
CA GLU A 1018 73.98 4.50 -14.28
C GLU A 1018 74.62 3.28 -13.63
N VAL A 1019 74.69 2.22 -14.44
CA VAL A 1019 75.66 1.13 -14.33
C VAL A 1019 77.07 1.71 -14.11
N GLN A 1020 77.49 1.84 -12.85
CA GLN A 1020 78.90 1.82 -12.49
C GLN A 1020 79.32 0.36 -12.34
N ASN A 1021 80.16 -0.08 -13.28
CA ASN A 1021 80.97 -1.28 -13.24
C ASN A 1021 81.45 -1.64 -11.82
N THR A 1022 80.87 -2.66 -11.17
CA THR A 1022 81.47 -3.26 -9.98
C THR A 1022 82.55 -4.26 -10.37
N ASN A 1023 83.60 -3.78 -11.04
CA ASN A 1023 84.84 -4.54 -11.26
C ASN A 1023 86.07 -3.62 -11.27
N VAL A 1024 86.14 -2.69 -10.31
CA VAL A 1024 87.38 -1.97 -10.01
C VAL A 1024 87.86 -2.45 -8.66
N ALA A 1025 89.12 -2.88 -8.58
CA ALA A 1025 89.72 -3.27 -7.33
C ALA A 1025 89.72 -2.07 -6.37
N GLN A 1026 89.39 -2.30 -5.09
CA GLN A 1026 89.48 -1.26 -4.06
C GLN A 1026 90.54 -1.62 -3.04
N VAL A 1027 91.37 -0.64 -2.69
CA VAL A 1027 92.36 -0.70 -1.63
C VAL A 1027 92.03 0.42 -0.66
N THR A 1028 91.88 0.12 0.62
CA THR A 1028 91.64 1.08 1.70
C THR A 1028 92.60 0.86 2.86
N ALA A 1029 92.90 1.90 3.64
CA ALA A 1029 93.74 1.80 4.82
C ALA A 1029 92.87 1.60 6.07
N GLY A 1030 93.18 0.59 6.87
CA GLY A 1030 92.66 0.41 8.23
C GLY A 1030 93.74 0.76 9.27
N THR A 1031 93.37 0.77 10.55
CA THR A 1031 94.32 0.98 11.66
C THR A 1031 95.36 -0.15 11.70
N GLY A 1032 96.60 0.15 11.32
CA GLY A 1032 97.70 -0.83 11.26
C GLY A 1032 97.57 -1.94 10.20
N GLN A 1033 96.72 -1.76 9.17
CA GLN A 1033 96.54 -2.75 8.10
C GLN A 1033 96.04 -2.13 6.79
N ILE A 1034 96.18 -2.86 5.68
CA ILE A 1034 95.61 -2.52 4.38
C ILE A 1034 94.50 -3.51 4.07
N LEU A 1035 93.32 -3.01 3.71
CA LEU A 1035 92.16 -3.79 3.30
C LEU A 1035 92.02 -3.74 1.78
N ILE A 1036 91.89 -4.89 1.15
CA ILE A 1036 91.85 -5.04 -0.30
C ILE A 1036 90.61 -5.84 -0.69
N SER A 1037 89.87 -5.35 -1.68
CA SER A 1037 88.72 -6.03 -2.27
C SER A 1037 88.89 -6.05 -3.79
N ALA A 1038 88.99 -7.25 -4.39
CA ALA A 1038 89.22 -7.47 -5.82
C ALA A 1038 88.73 -8.86 -6.24
N GLN A 1039 88.77 -9.21 -7.54
CA GLN A 1039 88.24 -10.50 -7.98
C GLN A 1039 89.16 -11.68 -7.58
N PRO A 1040 88.62 -12.81 -7.09
CA PRO A 1040 89.40 -14.02 -6.89
C PRO A 1040 90.06 -14.45 -8.22
N GLY A 1041 91.39 -14.59 -8.22
CA GLY A 1041 92.21 -14.88 -9.40
C GLY A 1041 93.18 -13.75 -9.79
N ASP A 1042 92.98 -12.52 -9.27
CA ASP A 1042 93.88 -11.40 -9.53
C ASP A 1042 95.19 -11.50 -8.71
N GLU A 1043 96.31 -11.05 -9.30
CA GLU A 1043 97.59 -10.96 -8.60
C GLU A 1043 97.73 -9.63 -7.85
N MET A 1044 98.00 -9.70 -6.54
CA MET A 1044 98.23 -8.57 -5.64
C MET A 1044 99.71 -8.44 -5.28
N ARG A 1045 100.24 -7.20 -5.27
CA ARG A 1045 101.60 -6.85 -4.80
C ARG A 1045 101.58 -5.57 -3.95
N VAL A 1046 102.20 -5.58 -2.77
CA VAL A 1046 102.29 -4.43 -1.85
C VAL A 1046 103.75 -4.04 -1.62
N CYS A 1047 104.09 -2.76 -1.76
CA CYS A 1047 105.44 -2.21 -1.53
C CYS A 1047 105.40 -1.01 -0.58
N ASN A 1048 106.45 -0.80 0.22
CA ASN A 1048 106.63 0.45 0.98
C ASN A 1048 107.19 1.59 0.09
N VAL A 1049 107.27 2.82 0.63
CA VAL A 1049 107.78 4.00 -0.10
C VAL A 1049 109.25 3.93 -0.54
N THR A 1050 110.06 3.04 0.03
CA THR A 1050 111.45 2.80 -0.43
C THR A 1050 111.53 1.73 -1.53
N GLY A 1051 110.39 1.16 -1.94
CA GLY A 1051 110.28 0.21 -3.05
C GLY A 1051 110.46 -1.26 -2.66
N GLN A 1052 110.61 -1.56 -1.38
CA GLN A 1052 110.69 -2.95 -0.90
C GLN A 1052 109.31 -3.61 -0.91
N VAL A 1053 109.24 -4.84 -1.44
CA VAL A 1053 108.00 -5.64 -1.52
C VAL A 1053 107.71 -6.25 -0.15
N ILE A 1054 106.54 -5.96 0.39
CA ILE A 1054 106.05 -6.50 1.66
C ILE A 1054 105.26 -7.78 1.43
N GLU A 1055 104.44 -7.84 0.38
CA GLU A 1055 103.67 -9.04 0.07
C GLU A 1055 103.34 -9.17 -1.42
N ARG A 1056 103.26 -10.41 -1.92
CA ARG A 1056 102.78 -10.74 -3.27
C ARG A 1056 102.07 -12.10 -3.30
N ARG A 1057 100.84 -12.15 -3.82
CA ARG A 1057 100.07 -13.41 -3.99
C ARG A 1057 98.90 -13.25 -4.95
N ILE A 1058 98.39 -14.38 -5.45
CA ILE A 1058 97.12 -14.45 -6.17
C ILE A 1058 95.99 -14.56 -5.16
N LEU A 1059 94.94 -13.74 -5.34
CA LEU A 1059 93.78 -13.71 -4.46
C LEU A 1059 92.91 -14.95 -4.68
N THR A 1060 92.55 -15.65 -3.62
CA THR A 1060 91.64 -16.81 -3.68
C THR A 1060 90.23 -16.47 -3.19
N GLN A 1061 90.02 -15.25 -2.70
CA GLN A 1061 88.78 -14.72 -2.14
C GLN A 1061 88.63 -13.27 -2.57
N SER A 1062 87.41 -12.75 -2.53
CA SER A 1062 87.10 -11.42 -3.04
C SER A 1062 87.55 -10.27 -2.13
N SER A 1063 87.97 -10.56 -0.90
CA SER A 1063 88.50 -9.57 0.05
C SER A 1063 89.61 -10.15 0.94
N ILE A 1064 90.63 -9.34 1.25
CA ILE A 1064 91.75 -9.70 2.12
C ILE A 1064 92.20 -8.52 2.98
N SER A 1065 92.69 -8.82 4.19
CA SER A 1065 93.30 -7.85 5.10
C SER A 1065 94.78 -8.19 5.34
N LEU A 1066 95.65 -7.18 5.24
CA LEU A 1066 97.09 -7.32 5.38
C LEU A 1066 97.63 -6.38 6.48
N PRO A 1067 98.11 -6.91 7.62
CA PRO A 1067 98.70 -6.10 8.68
C PRO A 1067 100.03 -5.45 8.23
N VAL A 1068 100.17 -4.14 8.42
CA VAL A 1068 101.40 -3.39 8.09
C VAL A 1068 101.64 -2.26 9.11
N ALA A 1069 102.90 -1.85 9.27
CA ALA A 1069 103.21 -0.71 10.13
C ALA A 1069 102.61 0.61 9.58
N PRO A 1070 102.42 1.65 10.41
CA PRO A 1070 101.95 2.95 9.91
C PRO A 1070 102.95 3.55 8.93
N GLY A 1071 102.46 4.00 7.78
CA GLY A 1071 103.30 4.51 6.69
C GLY A 1071 102.58 4.52 5.35
N PHE A 1072 103.29 4.95 4.32
CA PHE A 1072 102.76 4.96 2.95
C PHE A 1072 103.15 3.69 2.20
N TYR A 1073 102.21 3.17 1.43
CA TYR A 1073 102.33 1.94 0.65
C TYR A 1073 101.80 2.13 -0.76
N ILE A 1074 102.38 1.37 -1.69
CA ILE A 1074 101.89 1.20 -3.06
C ILE A 1074 101.37 -0.21 -3.20
N VAL A 1075 100.10 -0.35 -3.61
CA VAL A 1075 99.43 -1.62 -3.81
C VAL A 1075 99.06 -1.77 -5.29
N THR A 1076 99.47 -2.86 -5.92
CA THR A 1076 99.16 -3.17 -7.31
C THR A 1076 98.30 -4.43 -7.36
N ILE A 1077 97.18 -4.37 -8.09
CA ILE A 1077 96.27 -5.51 -8.30
C ILE A 1077 96.02 -5.61 -9.81
N GLY A 1078 96.42 -6.73 -10.42
CA GLY A 1078 96.41 -6.86 -11.88
C GLY A 1078 97.23 -5.74 -12.55
N LYS A 1079 96.55 -4.86 -13.31
CA LYS A 1079 97.18 -3.72 -14.00
C LYS A 1079 96.98 -2.37 -13.28
N GLU A 1080 96.23 -2.32 -12.18
CA GLU A 1080 95.90 -1.10 -11.45
C GLU A 1080 96.82 -0.89 -10.25
N THR A 1081 97.12 0.37 -9.91
CA THR A 1081 98.03 0.72 -8.81
C THR A 1081 97.43 1.82 -7.91
N PHE A 1082 97.44 1.58 -6.60
CA PHE A 1082 96.89 2.42 -5.56
C PHE A 1082 98.01 2.90 -4.62
N LYS A 1083 97.90 4.14 -4.13
CA LYS A 1083 98.75 4.69 -3.07
C LYS A 1083 97.93 4.87 -1.81
N ILE A 1084 98.41 4.35 -0.70
CA ILE A 1084 97.68 4.39 0.56
C ILE A 1084 98.56 4.75 1.73
N MET A 1085 98.00 5.51 2.67
CA MET A 1085 98.63 5.85 3.93
C MET A 1085 97.92 5.11 5.05
N VAL A 1086 98.64 4.21 5.72
CA VAL A 1086 98.17 3.54 6.93
C VAL A 1086 98.59 4.40 8.11
N THR A 1087 97.62 4.87 8.88
CA THR A 1087 97.87 5.62 10.12
C THR A 1087 97.74 4.67 11.32
N LYS A 1088 98.24 5.12 12.47
CA LYS A 1088 98.46 4.28 13.65
C LYS A 1088 97.17 3.86 14.32
#